data_AF-A0A9D2NW10-F1
#
_entry.id   AF-A0A9D2NW10-F1
#
_cell.length_a   1.000
_cell.length_b   1.000
_cell.length_c   1.000
_cell.angle_alpha   90.00
_cell.angle_beta   90.00
_cell.angle_gamma   90.00
#
_symmetry.space_group_name_H-M   'P 1'
#
loop_
_entity.id
_entity.type
_entity.pdbx_description
1 polymer ?
#
loop_
_entity_poly.entity_id
_entity_poly.type
_entity_poly.pdbx_seq_one_letter_code
_entity_poly.pdbx_strand_id
1 'polypeptide(L)'
;MLAINMADVVNVLNTCRPYLIGFGVVFVIALIVIIAAFKMDKAKRKLIRSEAGIAILLALVVVVNMICFGPMNSMISLATGNGTISEETSAEATDLVEEIAEEGIVLLKNEDNILPLADSNKLNVFGWASTNPCYGGTGSGSLSDAYETVTLLQGLENAGFELNTELSDFYTDYRADRPEVGMWEQDWTLPEPTADSYSEDMMNNAKDFSETALVVITRVGGEGADLPTDVSQVTYTDNSTEYKDFEEGEHYLQLSQTERDMLDLVCANFDNVVVVYNGANAMELGFLNEYDQIKGALWCPGTGQSGFNALGRILSGDVNPSGKTSDTFVADLTATPTANNFGSFFYDNTEEFNMTQVGFTGEEEIVAPSFVNYVEGIYVGYRFWETAADEGLINYDESVVYPFGYGLSYTTFTQEMGEITESDGQISFDVTVTNTGDTAGKDVVEVYYNPPYTNGGIEKATANLIAFEKTETLEPGASETVTITFNEEDMASYDYQNAQAYVLEAGDYQISINSDSHNEIDSQTYNVPETITYSGDNTRSTDNAEVTNQFDDAAGDVTYLSRADGFANYDEATAAPASLSMSDEHKATFINNGNYDPSDYNNDSDEMPTTGADNVLELADLRGVDYDDAQWDELLDQLTVSDMDQLIALGGYQTIAVSSIGKVQTIDCDGPASINNNFTGTGSVGFPSAVMIASTWNKDIATAFGQSIGKMADEMGVSGWYAPAMNIHRSAFAGR
;
A
#
# COMPACT_ATOMS: atom_id res chain seq x y z
N MET A 1 -7.86 14.24 -0.06
CA MET A 1 -9.30 14.46 0.26
C MET A 1 -10.16 14.09 -0.93
N LEU A 2 -11.09 13.14 -0.77
CA LEU A 2 -12.06 12.81 -1.82
C LEU A 2 -13.09 13.96 -1.94
N ALA A 3 -13.17 14.60 -3.10
CA ALA A 3 -14.23 15.57 -3.38
C ALA A 3 -15.59 14.86 -3.48
N ILE A 4 -16.67 15.54 -3.09
CA ILE A 4 -18.03 15.00 -3.14
C ILE A 4 -18.37 14.58 -4.57
N ASN A 5 -18.58 13.28 -4.79
CA ASN A 5 -19.00 12.75 -6.09
C ASN A 5 -20.43 13.22 -6.42
N MET A 6 -20.58 13.88 -7.58
CA MET A 6 -21.87 14.42 -7.98
C MET A 6 -22.90 13.35 -8.36
N ALA A 7 -22.47 12.17 -8.79
CA ALA A 7 -23.35 11.03 -9.04
C ALA A 7 -24.03 10.56 -7.74
N ASP A 8 -23.27 10.46 -6.65
CA ASP A 8 -23.80 10.09 -5.33
C ASP A 8 -24.78 11.14 -4.81
N VAL A 9 -24.47 12.43 -4.97
CA VAL A 9 -25.40 13.50 -4.61
C VAL A 9 -26.69 13.42 -5.44
N VAL A 10 -26.60 13.15 -6.74
CA VAL A 10 -27.77 12.98 -7.61
C VAL A 10 -28.59 11.75 -7.19
N ASN A 11 -27.95 10.63 -6.85
CA ASN A 11 -28.61 9.44 -6.34
C ASN A 11 -29.32 9.71 -5.00
N VAL A 12 -28.67 10.41 -4.06
CA VAL A 12 -29.27 10.83 -2.78
C VAL A 12 -30.43 11.82 -3.01
N LEU A 13 -30.33 12.74 -3.96
CA LEU A 13 -31.44 13.63 -4.30
C LEU A 13 -32.61 12.87 -4.95
N ASN A 14 -32.30 11.84 -5.74
CA ASN A 14 -33.32 10.97 -6.33
C ASN A 14 -34.07 10.17 -5.28
N THR A 15 -33.40 9.67 -4.23
CA THR A 15 -34.08 9.00 -3.10
C THR A 15 -34.94 9.97 -2.28
N CYS A 16 -34.64 11.28 -2.27
CA CYS A 16 -35.47 12.31 -1.65
C CYS A 16 -36.74 12.67 -2.46
N ARG A 17 -36.79 12.32 -3.75
CA ARG A 17 -37.86 12.73 -4.69
C ARG A 17 -39.28 12.36 -4.24
N PRO A 18 -39.58 11.15 -3.73
CA PRO A 18 -40.93 10.78 -3.27
C PRO A 18 -41.44 11.69 -2.14
N TYR A 19 -40.55 12.06 -1.21
CA TYR A 19 -40.86 12.92 -0.07
C TYR A 19 -41.21 14.35 -0.51
N LEU A 20 -40.43 14.91 -1.44
CA LEU A 20 -40.67 16.23 -2.02
C LEU A 20 -41.97 16.28 -2.83
N ILE A 21 -42.30 15.20 -3.56
CA ILE A 21 -43.60 15.06 -4.25
C ILE A 21 -44.73 15.04 -3.22
N GLY A 22 -44.59 14.29 -2.13
CA GLY A 22 -45.55 14.25 -1.02
C GLY A 22 -45.81 15.64 -0.41
N PHE A 23 -44.74 16.41 -0.16
CA PHE A 23 -44.87 17.80 0.29
C PHE A 23 -45.61 18.67 -0.73
N GLY A 24 -45.25 18.55 -2.02
CA GLY A 24 -45.87 19.30 -3.10
C GLY A 24 -47.39 19.11 -3.17
N VAL A 25 -47.87 17.88 -2.95
CA VAL A 25 -49.31 17.56 -2.90
C VAL A 25 -49.99 18.29 -1.73
N VAL A 26 -49.43 18.19 -0.52
CA VAL A 26 -49.98 18.86 0.68
C VAL A 26 -49.99 20.38 0.52
N PHE A 27 -48.93 20.93 -0.05
CA PHE A 27 -48.80 22.36 -0.33
C PHE A 27 -49.87 22.86 -1.31
N VAL A 28 -50.08 22.15 -2.43
CA VAL A 28 -51.11 22.50 -3.41
C VAL A 28 -52.52 22.42 -2.81
N ILE A 29 -52.81 21.38 -2.02
CA ILE A 29 -54.10 21.25 -1.33
C ILE A 29 -54.33 22.42 -0.37
N ALA A 30 -53.33 22.79 0.43
CA ALA A 30 -53.42 23.92 1.34
C ALA A 30 -53.62 25.26 0.60
N LEU A 31 -52.96 25.47 -0.54
CA LEU A 31 -53.19 26.63 -1.41
C LEU A 31 -54.62 26.68 -1.96
N ILE A 32 -55.17 25.55 -2.41
CA ILE A 32 -56.55 25.45 -2.88
C ILE A 32 -57.52 25.84 -1.74
N VAL A 33 -57.28 25.39 -0.50
CA VAL A 33 -58.07 25.74 0.68
C VAL A 33 -57.97 27.24 1.00
N ILE A 34 -56.78 27.82 0.95
CA ILE A 34 -56.54 29.26 1.15
C ILE A 34 -57.29 30.11 0.12
N ILE A 35 -57.30 29.66 -1.14
CA ILE A 35 -57.98 30.31 -2.26
C ILE A 35 -59.51 30.18 -2.11
N ALA A 36 -60.02 28.99 -1.79
CA ALA A 36 -61.44 28.73 -1.58
C ALA A 36 -62.02 29.59 -0.43
N ALA A 37 -61.23 29.84 0.62
CA ALA A 37 -61.60 30.67 1.75
C ALA A 37 -61.77 32.17 1.43
N PHE A 38 -61.41 32.66 0.22
CA PHE A 38 -61.55 34.08 -0.14
C PHE A 38 -63.00 34.59 -0.03
N LYS A 39 -63.98 33.72 -0.32
CA LYS A 39 -65.41 34.03 -0.32
C LYS A 39 -66.07 33.96 1.06
N MET A 40 -65.32 33.63 2.10
CA MET A 40 -65.82 33.50 3.47
C MET A 40 -65.74 34.81 4.26
N ASP A 41 -66.48 34.89 5.37
CA ASP A 41 -66.41 36.03 6.28
C ASP A 41 -64.99 36.21 6.86
N LYS A 42 -64.69 37.44 7.30
CA LYS A 42 -63.33 37.85 7.67
C LYS A 42 -62.73 37.00 8.80
N ALA A 43 -63.55 36.53 9.74
CA ALA A 43 -63.06 35.73 10.87
C ALA A 43 -62.72 34.31 10.42
N LYS A 44 -63.63 33.65 9.69
CA LYS A 44 -63.39 32.29 9.15
C LYS A 44 -62.26 32.26 8.14
N ARG A 45 -62.17 33.26 7.26
CA ARG A 45 -61.07 33.39 6.29
C ARG A 45 -59.71 33.55 6.97
N LYS A 46 -59.65 34.31 8.08
CA LYS A 46 -58.40 34.46 8.83
C LYS A 46 -58.00 33.14 9.49
N LEU A 47 -58.95 32.46 10.14
CA LEU A 47 -58.72 31.17 10.79
C LEU A 47 -58.21 30.11 9.80
N ILE A 48 -58.95 29.87 8.71
CA ILE A 48 -58.61 28.84 7.71
C ILE A 48 -57.24 29.10 7.06
N ARG A 49 -56.89 30.37 6.80
CA ARG A 49 -55.58 30.70 6.23
C ARG A 49 -54.45 30.51 7.23
N SER A 50 -54.67 30.84 8.50
CA SER A 50 -53.70 30.59 9.56
C SER A 50 -53.50 29.10 9.76
N GLU A 51 -54.57 28.30 9.80
CA GLU A 51 -54.49 26.85 9.93
C GLU A 51 -53.84 26.18 8.71
N ALA A 52 -54.16 26.63 7.49
CA ALA A 52 -53.50 26.13 6.27
C ALA A 52 -52.02 26.49 6.23
N GLY A 53 -51.63 27.69 6.70
CA GLY A 53 -50.23 28.09 6.83
C GLY A 53 -49.48 27.23 7.86
N ILE A 54 -50.11 26.93 9.01
CA ILE A 54 -49.57 26.02 10.02
C ILE A 54 -49.44 24.59 9.45
N ALA A 55 -50.44 24.12 8.70
CA ALA A 55 -50.41 22.80 8.07
C ALA A 55 -49.29 22.66 7.04
N ILE A 56 -49.02 23.71 6.24
CA ILE A 56 -47.88 23.76 5.31
C ILE A 56 -46.56 23.67 6.09
N LEU A 57 -46.41 24.47 7.16
CA LEU A 57 -45.20 24.45 7.98
C LEU A 57 -44.98 23.08 8.64
N LEU A 58 -46.04 22.48 9.17
CA LEU A 58 -45.97 21.17 9.82
C LEU A 58 -45.65 20.06 8.81
N ALA A 59 -46.25 20.10 7.61
CA ALA A 59 -45.91 19.19 6.53
C ALA A 59 -44.46 19.36 6.07
N LEU A 60 -43.96 20.59 5.99
CA LEU A 60 -42.55 20.85 5.67
C LEU A 60 -41.63 20.27 6.74
N VAL A 61 -41.91 20.52 8.03
CA VAL A 61 -41.10 19.98 9.14
C VAL A 61 -41.11 18.46 9.15
N VAL A 62 -42.26 17.82 8.95
CA VAL A 62 -42.36 16.35 8.88
C VAL A 62 -41.59 15.82 7.68
N VAL A 63 -41.74 16.41 6.50
CA VAL A 63 -41.03 15.95 5.29
C VAL A 63 -39.52 16.15 5.41
N VAL A 64 -39.07 17.30 5.90
CA VAL A 64 -37.64 17.54 6.16
C VAL A 64 -37.11 16.53 7.17
N ASN A 65 -37.85 16.26 8.25
CA ASN A 65 -37.46 15.25 9.24
C ASN A 65 -37.39 13.85 8.61
N MET A 66 -38.39 13.44 7.82
CA MET A 66 -38.37 12.15 7.11
C MET A 66 -37.22 12.04 6.10
N ILE A 67 -36.83 13.14 5.44
CA ILE A 67 -35.66 13.18 4.56
C ILE A 67 -34.37 13.03 5.39
N CYS A 68 -34.22 13.80 6.47
CA CYS A 68 -33.05 13.76 7.34
C CYS A 68 -32.84 12.41 8.02
N PHE A 69 -33.91 11.74 8.46
CA PHE A 69 -33.83 10.44 9.16
C PHE A 69 -34.08 9.23 8.24
N GLY A 70 -34.34 9.46 6.95
CA GLY A 70 -34.45 8.41 5.94
C GLY A 70 -33.29 8.50 4.96
N PRO A 71 -33.52 8.98 3.72
CA PRO A 71 -32.51 8.95 2.65
C PRO A 71 -31.23 9.75 2.94
N MET A 72 -31.26 10.77 3.79
CA MET A 72 -30.06 11.56 4.14
C MET A 72 -29.43 11.16 5.48
N ASN A 73 -29.98 10.18 6.19
CA ASN A 73 -29.52 9.86 7.55
C ASN A 73 -28.05 9.42 7.56
N SER A 74 -27.68 8.56 6.61
CA SER A 74 -26.31 8.09 6.45
C SER A 74 -25.34 9.23 6.15
N MET A 75 -25.65 10.11 5.20
CA MET A 75 -24.82 11.27 4.85
C MET A 75 -24.68 12.26 6.01
N ILE A 76 -25.76 12.55 6.73
CA ILE A 76 -25.73 13.46 7.87
C ILE A 76 -24.90 12.85 9.00
N SER A 77 -25.03 11.56 9.26
CA SER A 77 -24.27 10.87 10.30
C SER A 77 -22.77 10.85 9.98
N LEU A 78 -22.41 10.51 8.72
CA LEU A 78 -21.03 10.58 8.24
C LEU A 78 -20.44 12.00 8.32
N ALA A 79 -21.25 13.04 8.15
CA ALA A 79 -20.78 14.44 8.14
C ALA A 79 -20.80 15.14 9.52
N THR A 80 -21.27 14.50 10.59
CA THR A 80 -21.48 15.15 11.91
C THR A 80 -20.61 14.59 13.05
N GLY A 81 -19.65 13.72 12.76
CA GLY A 81 -18.68 13.21 13.74
C GLY A 81 -17.69 14.30 14.20
N ASN A 82 -17.25 14.21 15.47
CA ASN A 82 -16.22 15.09 16.05
C ASN A 82 -14.83 14.40 16.11
N GLY A 83 -14.61 13.33 15.32
CA GLY A 83 -13.55 12.32 15.43
C GLY A 83 -12.14 12.90 15.59
N THR A 84 -11.76 13.16 16.83
CA THR A 84 -10.46 13.73 17.22
C THR A 84 -9.84 12.82 18.25
N ILE A 85 -8.52 12.69 18.21
CA ILE A 85 -7.76 11.95 19.22
C ILE A 85 -7.28 12.91 20.30
N SER A 86 -6.99 12.38 21.48
CA SER A 86 -6.42 13.12 22.61
C SER A 86 -4.97 13.56 22.33
N GLU A 87 -4.51 14.60 23.03
CA GLU A 87 -3.10 15.04 22.94
C GLU A 87 -2.11 13.95 23.38
N GLU A 88 -2.50 13.10 24.34
CA GLU A 88 -1.70 11.96 24.81
C GLU A 88 -1.56 10.91 23.70
N THR A 89 -2.66 10.50 23.08
CA THR A 89 -2.67 9.54 21.97
C THR A 89 -1.95 10.10 20.74
N SER A 90 -2.10 11.39 20.46
CA SER A 90 -1.34 12.05 19.39
C SER A 90 0.16 12.03 19.66
N ALA A 91 0.61 12.27 20.90
CA ALA A 91 2.03 12.25 21.25
C ALA A 91 2.62 10.84 21.15
N GLU A 92 1.93 9.83 21.71
CA GLU A 92 2.35 8.43 21.61
C GLU A 92 2.42 7.94 20.15
N ALA A 93 1.45 8.34 19.31
CA ALA A 93 1.46 8.01 17.89
C ALA A 93 2.64 8.68 17.16
N THR A 94 2.93 9.95 17.45
CA THR A 94 4.08 10.67 16.89
C THR A 94 5.41 10.04 17.29
N ASP A 95 5.57 9.61 18.54
CA ASP A 95 6.78 8.92 19.01
C ASP A 95 6.96 7.58 18.26
N LEU A 96 5.88 6.82 18.08
CA LEU A 96 5.92 5.57 17.32
C LEU A 96 6.20 5.77 15.83
N VAL A 97 5.73 6.87 15.22
CA VAL A 97 6.08 7.24 13.83
C VAL A 97 7.59 7.43 13.69
N GLU A 98 8.22 8.09 14.66
CA GLU A 98 9.67 8.27 14.69
C GLU A 98 10.40 6.93 14.89
N GLU A 99 9.95 6.09 15.83
CA GLU A 99 10.52 4.76 16.07
C GLU A 99 10.46 3.85 14.83
N ILE A 100 9.32 3.83 14.13
CA ILE A 100 9.18 3.09 12.86
C ILE A 100 10.18 3.61 11.83
N ALA A 101 10.36 4.92 11.72
CA ALA A 101 11.29 5.50 10.75
C ALA A 101 12.77 5.25 11.15
N GLU A 102 13.10 5.25 12.44
CA GLU A 102 14.44 4.91 12.95
C GLU A 102 14.84 3.48 12.58
N GLU A 103 13.89 2.55 12.63
CA GLU A 103 14.12 1.15 12.29
C GLU A 103 13.88 0.82 10.81
N GLY A 104 13.16 1.66 10.07
CA GLY A 104 12.74 1.41 8.68
C GLY A 104 13.53 2.14 7.60
N ILE A 105 14.29 3.19 7.95
CA ILE A 105 15.24 3.83 7.03
C ILE A 105 16.43 2.89 6.81
N VAL A 106 16.71 2.57 5.54
CA VAL A 106 17.72 1.57 5.16
C VAL A 106 19.01 2.26 4.74
N LEU A 107 20.12 1.92 5.41
CA LEU A 107 21.45 2.35 4.98
C LEU A 107 21.92 1.45 3.84
N LEU A 108 22.03 2.02 2.64
CA LEU A 108 22.35 1.29 1.42
C LEU A 108 23.86 1.26 1.11
N LYS A 109 24.53 2.41 1.31
CA LYS A 109 25.95 2.60 1.04
C LYS A 109 26.60 3.41 2.16
N ASN A 110 27.80 3.01 2.60
CA ASN A 110 28.60 3.75 3.59
C ASN A 110 30.10 3.50 3.40
N GLU A 111 30.66 4.06 2.33
CA GLU A 111 32.09 4.02 2.05
C GLU A 111 32.87 5.02 2.92
N ASP A 112 34.12 4.71 3.20
CA ASP A 112 35.00 5.47 4.10
C ASP A 112 34.44 5.74 5.52
N ASN A 113 33.34 5.08 5.90
CA ASN A 113 32.54 5.39 7.09
C ASN A 113 32.16 6.88 7.16
N ILE A 114 31.73 7.45 6.03
CA ILE A 114 31.28 8.84 5.97
C ILE A 114 30.06 9.10 6.87
N LEU A 115 29.20 8.09 7.06
CA LEU A 115 28.08 8.13 7.99
C LEU A 115 28.40 7.37 9.29
N PRO A 116 27.98 7.88 10.46
CA PRO A 116 27.23 9.13 10.66
C PRO A 116 28.09 10.40 10.48
N LEU A 117 27.44 11.54 10.19
CA LEU A 117 28.06 12.86 9.98
C LEU A 117 28.49 13.53 11.31
N ALA A 118 29.09 12.78 12.22
CA ALA A 118 29.37 13.24 13.59
C ALA A 118 30.43 14.37 13.66
N ASP A 119 31.27 14.51 12.64
CA ASP A 119 32.41 15.45 12.64
C ASP A 119 32.05 16.87 12.18
N SER A 120 30.88 17.08 11.56
CA SER A 120 30.40 18.40 11.12
C SER A 120 28.89 18.50 11.26
N ASN A 121 28.42 19.55 11.94
CA ASN A 121 27.01 19.87 11.98
C ASN A 121 26.56 20.76 10.82
N LYS A 122 27.44 21.14 9.88
CA LYS A 122 27.05 21.95 8.72
C LYS A 122 26.79 21.09 7.50
N LEU A 123 25.67 21.30 6.83
CA LEU A 123 25.26 20.49 5.69
C LEU A 123 24.74 21.33 4.52
N ASN A 124 25.28 21.07 3.33
CA ASN A 124 24.65 21.51 2.09
C ASN A 124 23.62 20.46 1.68
N VAL A 125 22.36 20.87 1.51
CA VAL A 125 21.30 19.98 1.03
C VAL A 125 20.91 20.41 -0.38
N PHE A 126 21.17 19.52 -1.34
CA PHE A 126 20.89 19.67 -2.76
C PHE A 126 19.71 18.79 -3.18
N GLY A 127 19.12 19.13 -4.33
CA GLY A 127 17.90 18.54 -4.87
C GLY A 127 16.68 19.32 -4.42
N TRP A 128 15.88 19.80 -5.37
CA TRP A 128 14.64 20.52 -5.09
C TRP A 128 13.68 19.70 -4.21
N ALA A 129 13.73 18.38 -4.36
CA ALA A 129 12.98 17.45 -3.54
C ALA A 129 13.22 17.61 -2.02
N SER A 130 14.33 18.20 -1.57
CA SER A 130 14.60 18.42 -0.15
C SER A 130 13.64 19.41 0.51
N THR A 131 13.14 20.41 -0.24
CA THR A 131 12.14 21.38 0.27
C THR A 131 10.71 20.87 0.12
N ASN A 132 10.50 19.89 -0.77
CA ASN A 132 9.19 19.32 -1.10
C ASN A 132 9.23 17.78 -1.09
N PRO A 133 9.55 17.12 0.04
CA PRO A 133 9.69 15.67 0.08
C PRO A 133 8.34 14.95 -0.06
N CYS A 134 8.40 13.64 -0.23
CA CYS A 134 7.27 12.72 -0.15
C CYS A 134 7.16 12.13 1.26
N TYR A 135 6.02 12.34 1.91
CA TYR A 135 5.74 11.80 3.24
C TYR A 135 5.03 10.43 3.19
N GLY A 136 4.47 10.05 2.04
CA GLY A 136 3.70 8.83 1.83
C GLY A 136 3.00 8.83 0.48
N GLY A 137 2.21 7.78 0.20
CA GLY A 137 1.43 7.69 -1.04
C GLY A 137 0.29 8.71 -1.10
N THR A 138 -0.21 8.97 -2.32
CA THR A 138 -1.37 9.85 -2.54
C THR A 138 -2.70 9.08 -2.53
N GLY A 139 -3.83 9.79 -2.64
CA GLY A 139 -5.16 9.17 -2.66
C GLY A 139 -5.69 8.81 -1.27
N SER A 140 -6.37 7.67 -1.15
CA SER A 140 -6.99 7.21 0.11
C SER A 140 -5.99 7.02 1.27
N GLY A 141 -4.74 6.68 0.95
CA GLY A 141 -3.64 6.53 1.91
C GLY A 141 -2.92 7.82 2.31
N SER A 142 -3.35 8.99 1.82
CA SER A 142 -2.69 10.27 2.13
C SER A 142 -2.76 10.62 3.62
N LEU A 143 -1.76 11.34 4.10
CA LEU A 143 -1.72 11.82 5.48
C LEU A 143 -2.79 12.89 5.72
N SER A 144 -3.20 13.06 6.97
CA SER A 144 -4.19 14.07 7.35
C SER A 144 -3.55 15.46 7.52
N ASP A 145 -4.11 16.47 6.85
CA ASP A 145 -3.73 17.89 7.03
C ASP A 145 -4.05 18.44 8.44
N ALA A 146 -4.73 17.66 9.29
CA ALA A 146 -5.06 18.05 10.65
C ALA A 146 -3.86 18.03 11.60
N TYR A 147 -2.77 17.37 11.23
CA TYR A 147 -1.54 17.26 12.03
C TYR A 147 -0.34 17.76 11.24
N GLU A 148 0.49 18.56 11.91
CA GLU A 148 1.69 19.13 11.31
C GLU A 148 2.68 18.04 10.91
N THR A 149 3.28 18.20 9.73
CA THR A 149 4.38 17.36 9.29
C THR A 149 5.72 17.99 9.67
N VAL A 150 6.68 17.15 10.06
CA VAL A 150 8.08 17.54 10.19
C VAL A 150 8.72 17.43 8.81
N THR A 151 9.13 18.56 8.24
CA THR A 151 9.79 18.55 6.93
C THR A 151 11.17 17.88 7.00
N LEU A 152 11.71 17.45 5.85
CA LEU A 152 13.06 16.88 5.77
C LEU A 152 14.10 17.82 6.38
N LEU A 153 14.09 19.10 5.98
CA LEU A 153 15.03 20.10 6.50
C LEU A 153 14.82 20.34 8.00
N GLN A 154 13.57 20.38 8.48
CA GLN A 154 13.28 20.54 9.90
C GLN A 154 13.79 19.35 10.73
N GLY A 155 13.67 18.13 10.21
CA GLY A 155 14.19 16.92 10.86
C GLY A 155 15.71 16.95 11.02
N LEU A 156 16.44 17.44 10.01
CA LEU A 156 17.89 17.67 10.09
C LEU A 156 18.23 18.76 11.13
N GLU A 157 17.53 19.88 11.13
CA GLU A 157 17.73 20.95 12.13
C GLU A 157 17.44 20.48 13.55
N ASN A 158 16.40 19.66 13.74
CA ASN A 158 16.06 19.05 15.02
C ASN A 158 17.18 18.14 15.55
N ALA A 159 17.89 17.46 14.65
CA ALA A 159 19.08 16.67 14.97
C ALA A 159 20.36 17.52 15.19
N GLY A 160 20.27 18.86 15.07
CA GLY A 160 21.33 19.79 15.37
C GLY A 160 22.19 20.23 14.18
N PHE A 161 21.79 19.88 12.95
CA PHE A 161 22.45 20.37 11.75
C PHE A 161 22.14 21.86 11.48
N GLU A 162 23.16 22.64 11.12
CA GLU A 162 23.07 23.98 10.54
C GLU A 162 23.07 23.82 9.01
N LEU A 163 21.96 24.18 8.37
CA LEU A 163 21.76 24.00 6.94
C LEU A 163 22.14 25.25 6.14
N ASN A 164 22.63 25.05 4.91
CA ASN A 164 22.85 26.16 3.98
C ASN A 164 21.51 26.68 3.42
N THR A 165 20.99 27.76 4.02
CA THR A 165 19.69 28.30 3.64
C THR A 165 19.66 28.95 2.25
N GLU A 166 20.82 29.31 1.67
CA GLU A 166 20.88 29.83 0.30
C GLU A 166 20.37 28.80 -0.71
N LEU A 167 20.63 27.50 -0.48
CA LEU A 167 20.14 26.40 -1.31
C LEU A 167 18.63 26.17 -1.11
N SER A 168 18.14 26.13 0.14
CA SER A 168 16.72 25.92 0.40
C SER A 168 15.85 27.07 -0.12
N ASP A 169 16.32 28.32 0.02
CA ASP A 169 15.64 29.49 -0.52
C ASP A 169 15.60 29.42 -2.06
N PHE A 170 16.71 29.03 -2.69
CA PHE A 170 16.80 28.84 -4.14
C PHE A 170 15.79 27.80 -4.66
N TYR A 171 15.68 26.64 -4.02
CA TYR A 171 14.70 25.61 -4.42
C TYR A 171 13.26 26.06 -4.21
N THR A 172 12.97 26.72 -3.08
CA THR A 172 11.62 27.23 -2.78
C THR A 172 11.21 28.34 -3.77
N ASP A 173 12.14 29.22 -4.14
CA ASP A 173 11.92 30.27 -5.14
C ASP A 173 11.73 29.71 -6.56
N TYR A 174 12.39 28.59 -6.88
CA TYR A 174 12.19 27.88 -8.14
C TYR A 174 10.77 27.30 -8.24
N ARG A 175 10.36 26.55 -7.21
CA ARG A 175 8.98 26.05 -7.07
C ARG A 175 8.65 25.72 -5.62
N ALA A 176 7.51 26.20 -5.13
CA ALA A 176 7.12 26.05 -3.72
C ALA A 176 6.23 24.82 -3.44
N ASP A 177 5.68 24.18 -4.47
CA ASP A 177 4.73 23.06 -4.37
C ASP A 177 5.16 21.89 -5.25
N ARG A 178 4.82 20.67 -4.82
CA ARG A 178 4.99 19.46 -5.60
C ARG A 178 3.84 19.27 -6.59
N PRO A 179 4.11 18.93 -7.87
CA PRO A 179 3.11 18.44 -8.82
C PRO A 179 2.17 17.40 -8.21
N GLU A 180 0.88 17.51 -8.50
CA GLU A 180 -0.11 16.55 -8.01
C GLU A 180 -0.06 15.27 -8.84
N VAL A 181 0.14 14.14 -8.16
CA VAL A 181 -0.02 12.79 -8.72
C VAL A 181 -1.12 12.11 -7.91
N GLY A 182 -2.34 12.11 -8.41
CA GLY A 182 -3.48 11.52 -7.72
C GLY A 182 -4.63 11.17 -8.66
N MET A 183 -5.77 10.80 -8.09
CA MET A 183 -6.95 10.37 -8.85
C MET A 183 -7.53 11.45 -9.77
N TRP A 184 -7.28 12.73 -9.49
CA TRP A 184 -7.92 13.87 -10.16
C TRP A 184 -7.00 14.57 -11.16
N GLU A 185 -5.71 14.64 -10.83
CA GLU A 185 -4.67 15.26 -11.63
C GLU A 185 -3.42 14.41 -11.56
N GLN A 186 -2.72 14.29 -12.69
CA GLN A 186 -1.50 13.51 -12.82
C GLN A 186 -0.48 14.36 -13.58
N ASP A 187 0.34 15.10 -12.84
CA ASP A 187 1.50 15.83 -13.34
C ASP A 187 2.78 15.14 -12.83
N TRP A 188 3.46 14.42 -13.72
CA TRP A 188 4.64 13.62 -13.42
C TRP A 188 5.94 14.43 -13.50
N THR A 189 5.86 15.76 -13.55
CA THR A 189 7.02 16.65 -13.53
C THR A 189 7.91 16.38 -12.32
N LEU A 190 9.23 16.32 -12.54
CA LEU A 190 10.24 16.33 -11.49
C LEU A 190 10.92 17.71 -11.51
N PRO A 191 10.47 18.69 -10.70
CA PRO A 191 10.88 20.08 -10.89
C PRO A 191 12.27 20.36 -10.27
N GLU A 192 13.32 19.83 -10.90
CA GLU A 192 14.71 20.08 -10.52
C GLU A 192 15.29 21.26 -11.34
N PRO A 193 15.88 22.29 -10.71
CA PRO A 193 16.55 23.37 -11.43
C PRO A 193 17.73 22.85 -12.28
N THR A 194 17.89 23.42 -13.47
CA THR A 194 19.03 23.11 -14.36
C THR A 194 20.36 23.47 -13.73
N ALA A 195 21.43 22.70 -13.99
CA ALA A 195 22.74 22.93 -13.36
C ALA A 195 23.33 24.33 -13.61
N ASP A 196 22.97 25.01 -14.71
CA ASP A 196 23.42 26.37 -15.04
C ASP A 196 22.69 27.47 -14.24
N SER A 197 21.59 27.14 -13.55
CA SER A 197 20.89 28.06 -12.66
C SER A 197 21.61 28.25 -11.31
N TYR A 198 22.49 27.33 -10.93
CA TYR A 198 23.36 27.44 -9.77
C TYR A 198 24.50 28.43 -10.07
N SER A 199 24.45 29.61 -9.45
CA SER A 199 25.48 30.63 -9.67
C SER A 199 26.85 30.19 -9.14
N GLU A 200 27.94 30.68 -9.77
CA GLU A 200 29.30 30.44 -9.27
C GLU A 200 29.46 30.87 -7.80
N ASP A 201 28.85 31.99 -7.42
CA ASP A 201 28.88 32.48 -6.04
C ASP A 201 28.17 31.52 -5.08
N MET A 202 26.98 31.01 -5.44
CA MET A 202 26.24 30.02 -4.64
C MET A 202 27.05 28.74 -4.44
N MET A 203 27.67 28.20 -5.50
CA MET A 203 28.49 27.00 -5.39
C MET A 203 29.76 27.24 -4.56
N ASN A 204 30.37 28.43 -4.65
CA ASN A 204 31.50 28.79 -3.80
C ASN A 204 31.09 28.96 -2.33
N ASN A 205 29.94 29.60 -2.07
CA ASN A 205 29.38 29.72 -0.73
C ASN A 205 29.07 28.33 -0.13
N ALA A 206 28.52 27.41 -0.92
CA ALA A 206 28.24 26.04 -0.47
C ALA A 206 29.53 25.30 -0.07
N LYS A 207 30.60 25.38 -0.88
CA LYS A 207 31.91 24.81 -0.55
C LYS A 207 32.54 25.45 0.69
N ASP A 208 32.38 26.76 0.86
CA ASP A 208 32.85 27.48 2.05
C ASP A 208 32.02 27.12 3.31
N PHE A 209 30.77 26.70 3.13
CA PHE A 209 29.84 26.38 4.21
C PHE A 209 30.06 24.97 4.79
N SER A 210 30.20 23.95 3.93
CA SER A 210 30.44 22.56 4.35
C SER A 210 31.19 21.77 3.27
N GLU A 211 32.02 20.81 3.69
CA GLU A 211 32.68 19.85 2.79
C GLU A 211 31.76 18.68 2.39
N THR A 212 30.60 18.54 3.05
CA THR A 212 29.63 17.46 2.80
C THR A 212 28.40 17.98 2.06
N ALA A 213 27.98 17.23 1.04
CA ALA A 213 26.74 17.45 0.33
C ALA A 213 25.77 16.29 0.57
N LEU A 214 24.55 16.60 0.95
CA LEU A 214 23.42 15.69 0.98
C LEU A 214 22.57 15.96 -0.27
N VAL A 215 22.32 14.95 -1.10
CA VAL A 215 21.45 15.06 -2.29
C VAL A 215 20.17 14.30 -2.04
N VAL A 216 19.01 14.93 -2.25
CA VAL A 216 17.70 14.29 -2.09
C VAL A 216 17.08 14.03 -3.45
N ILE A 217 16.74 12.77 -3.71
CA ILE A 217 15.97 12.34 -4.89
C ILE A 217 14.63 11.79 -4.40
N THR A 218 13.52 12.25 -4.99
CA THR A 218 12.17 11.83 -4.57
C THR A 218 11.34 11.31 -5.73
N ARG A 219 10.56 10.26 -5.47
CA ARG A 219 9.51 9.76 -6.37
C ARG A 219 8.21 9.59 -5.60
N VAL A 220 7.09 9.87 -6.27
CA VAL A 220 5.75 9.76 -5.70
C VAL A 220 4.91 8.77 -6.51
N GLY A 221 4.13 7.97 -5.81
CA GLY A 221 3.09 7.11 -6.36
C GLY A 221 1.81 7.23 -5.53
N GLY A 222 0.70 6.79 -6.09
CA GLY A 222 -0.51 6.56 -5.32
C GLY A 222 -1.66 6.06 -6.17
N GLU A 223 -2.84 6.13 -5.59
CA GLU A 223 -4.07 5.67 -6.23
C GLU A 223 -4.44 6.53 -7.46
N GLY A 224 -4.79 5.86 -8.56
CA GLY A 224 -5.32 6.48 -9.77
C GLY A 224 -4.43 6.30 -11.02
N ALA A 225 -3.14 6.01 -10.83
CA ALA A 225 -2.24 5.64 -11.92
C ALA A 225 -1.01 4.88 -11.43
N ASP A 226 -0.53 3.98 -12.29
CA ASP A 226 0.80 3.40 -12.16
C ASP A 226 1.88 4.42 -12.54
N LEU A 227 3.09 4.23 -12.01
CA LEU A 227 4.23 5.07 -12.34
C LEU A 227 4.57 4.89 -13.84
N PRO A 228 4.82 5.99 -14.59
CA PRO A 228 5.05 5.91 -16.03
C PRO A 228 6.26 5.05 -16.37
N THR A 229 6.04 4.02 -17.18
CA THR A 229 7.09 3.25 -17.86
C THR A 229 7.65 3.98 -19.08
N ASP A 230 6.99 5.06 -19.52
CA ASP A 230 7.47 6.04 -20.50
C ASP A 230 6.90 7.41 -20.13
N VAL A 231 7.74 8.28 -19.55
CA VAL A 231 7.32 9.60 -19.09
C VAL A 231 6.89 10.49 -20.26
N SER A 232 7.38 10.21 -21.47
CA SER A 232 7.01 10.99 -22.67
C SER A 232 5.55 10.83 -23.10
N GLN A 233 4.85 9.81 -22.57
CA GLN A 233 3.45 9.52 -22.88
C GLN A 233 2.46 10.07 -21.85
N VAL A 234 2.95 10.74 -20.80
CA VAL A 234 2.11 11.32 -19.74
C VAL A 234 2.29 12.83 -19.65
N THR A 235 1.49 13.49 -18.83
CA THR A 235 1.65 14.93 -18.55
C THR A 235 2.88 15.14 -17.68
N TYR A 236 3.88 15.84 -18.23
CA TYR A 236 5.02 16.38 -17.48
C TYR A 236 5.57 17.61 -18.21
N THR A 237 6.46 18.36 -17.55
CA THR A 237 7.16 19.52 -18.11
C THR A 237 8.67 19.32 -17.97
N ASP A 238 9.41 19.46 -19.08
CA ASP A 238 10.87 19.52 -19.05
C ASP A 238 11.36 20.75 -18.26
N ASN A 239 12.39 20.59 -17.42
CA ASN A 239 13.00 21.68 -16.66
C ASN A 239 13.88 22.60 -17.54
N SER A 240 14.25 22.13 -18.73
CA SER A 240 15.13 22.81 -19.68
C SER A 240 14.45 23.04 -21.03
N THR A 241 14.81 24.12 -21.70
CA THR A 241 14.45 24.33 -23.12
C THR A 241 15.49 23.78 -24.10
N GLU A 242 16.64 23.34 -23.61
CA GLU A 242 17.79 22.92 -24.42
C GLU A 242 17.89 21.38 -24.57
N TYR A 243 17.30 20.64 -23.63
CA TYR A 243 17.25 19.18 -23.61
C TYR A 243 15.96 18.71 -22.94
N LYS A 244 15.62 17.44 -23.12
CA LYS A 244 14.51 16.81 -22.40
C LYS A 244 15.00 16.17 -21.11
N ASP A 245 14.14 16.15 -20.11
CA ASP A 245 14.37 15.39 -18.88
C ASP A 245 14.29 13.88 -19.09
N PHE A 246 13.39 13.47 -19.99
CA PHE A 246 13.18 12.09 -20.37
C PHE A 246 13.05 11.98 -21.89
N GLU A 247 13.90 11.16 -22.51
CA GLU A 247 13.72 10.74 -23.90
C GLU A 247 12.59 9.72 -24.04
N GLU A 248 12.16 9.49 -25.28
CA GLU A 248 11.10 8.52 -25.58
C GLU A 248 11.51 7.12 -25.09
N GLY A 249 10.66 6.51 -24.26
CA GLY A 249 10.91 5.21 -23.64
C GLY A 249 11.61 5.25 -22.28
N GLU A 250 12.03 6.43 -21.79
CA GLU A 250 12.59 6.55 -20.44
C GLU A 250 11.48 6.65 -19.37
N HIS A 251 11.71 5.98 -18.24
CA HIS A 251 10.67 5.79 -17.23
C HIS A 251 10.86 6.66 -15.98
N TYR A 252 9.83 6.73 -15.14
CA TYR A 252 9.84 7.61 -13.96
C TYR A 252 10.83 7.14 -12.87
N LEU A 253 11.14 5.84 -12.80
CA LEU A 253 12.02 5.24 -11.79
C LEU A 253 13.51 5.19 -12.16
N GLN A 254 13.96 6.05 -13.08
CA GLN A 254 15.38 6.36 -13.35
C GLN A 254 15.62 7.86 -13.10
N LEU A 255 16.88 8.30 -13.07
CA LEU A 255 17.20 9.73 -12.98
C LEU A 255 16.77 10.47 -14.24
N SER A 256 16.20 11.67 -14.08
CA SER A 256 16.02 12.60 -15.21
C SER A 256 17.36 13.18 -15.65
N GLN A 257 17.42 13.74 -16.86
CA GLN A 257 18.63 14.44 -17.32
C GLN A 257 19.02 15.59 -16.37
N THR A 258 18.06 16.38 -15.86
CA THR A 258 18.39 17.47 -14.93
C THR A 258 18.87 16.97 -13.56
N GLU A 259 18.35 15.85 -13.04
CA GLU A 259 18.88 15.23 -11.82
C GLU A 259 20.32 14.71 -12.02
N ARG A 260 20.62 14.12 -13.19
CA ARG A 260 21.99 13.72 -13.57
C ARG A 260 22.92 14.92 -13.65
N ASP A 261 22.50 16.02 -14.28
CA ASP A 261 23.28 17.25 -14.37
C ASP A 261 23.56 17.86 -12.99
N MET A 262 22.60 17.79 -12.06
CA MET A 262 22.80 18.21 -10.67
C MET A 262 23.84 17.32 -9.97
N LEU A 263 23.75 15.99 -10.12
CA LEU A 263 24.74 15.07 -9.55
C LEU A 263 26.15 15.32 -10.11
N ASP A 264 26.28 15.55 -11.42
CA ASP A 264 27.54 15.93 -12.06
C ASP A 264 28.10 17.23 -11.44
N LEU A 265 27.26 18.24 -11.24
CA LEU A 265 27.66 19.51 -10.63
C LEU A 265 28.11 19.34 -9.18
N VAL A 266 27.35 18.60 -8.37
CA VAL A 266 27.65 18.36 -6.96
C VAL A 266 28.92 17.52 -6.82
N CYS A 267 29.03 16.40 -7.52
CA CYS A 267 30.21 15.52 -7.45
C CYS A 267 31.48 16.17 -8.04
N ALA A 268 31.35 17.17 -8.92
CA ALA A 268 32.49 17.96 -9.37
C ALA A 268 33.01 18.97 -8.30
N ASN A 269 32.21 19.28 -7.28
CA ASN A 269 32.51 20.29 -6.26
C ASN A 269 32.71 19.74 -4.84
N PHE A 270 32.22 18.53 -4.55
CA PHE A 270 32.27 17.89 -3.24
C PHE A 270 32.79 16.46 -3.35
N ASP A 271 33.75 16.07 -2.49
CA ASP A 271 34.30 14.71 -2.44
C ASP A 271 33.49 13.77 -1.53
N ASN A 272 32.60 14.33 -0.71
CA ASN A 272 31.83 13.65 0.32
C ASN A 272 30.33 13.89 0.07
N VAL A 273 29.74 13.04 -0.77
CA VAL A 273 28.33 13.12 -1.15
C VAL A 273 27.56 11.96 -0.51
N VAL A 274 26.42 12.29 0.09
CA VAL A 274 25.44 11.33 0.62
C VAL A 274 24.14 11.51 -0.16
N VAL A 275 23.57 10.43 -0.66
CA VAL A 275 22.27 10.46 -1.37
C VAL A 275 21.17 9.94 -0.45
N VAL A 276 20.04 10.64 -0.40
CA VAL A 276 18.80 10.17 0.23
C VAL A 276 17.78 9.94 -0.87
N TYR A 277 17.39 8.68 -1.08
CA TYR A 277 16.26 8.34 -1.93
C TYR A 277 14.98 8.33 -1.08
N ASN A 278 14.07 9.25 -1.36
CA ASN A 278 12.76 9.36 -0.71
C ASN A 278 11.65 8.99 -1.68
N GLY A 279 11.33 7.70 -1.75
CA GLY A 279 10.22 7.14 -2.52
C GLY A 279 9.91 5.72 -2.05
N ALA A 280 8.68 5.26 -2.23
CA ALA A 280 8.26 3.93 -1.78
C ALA A 280 8.64 2.81 -2.75
N ASN A 281 8.72 3.11 -4.05
CA ASN A 281 9.02 2.16 -5.10
C ASN A 281 10.53 1.86 -5.20
N ALA A 282 10.90 0.65 -5.65
CA ALA A 282 12.28 0.35 -5.98
C ALA A 282 12.73 1.10 -7.25
N MET A 283 13.50 2.19 -7.08
CA MET A 283 14.14 2.97 -8.15
C MET A 283 15.41 2.28 -8.67
N GLU A 284 15.81 2.56 -9.91
CA GLU A 284 17.16 2.22 -10.38
C GLU A 284 18.22 3.04 -9.63
N LEU A 285 18.98 2.37 -8.76
CA LEU A 285 20.02 3.00 -7.93
C LEU A 285 21.45 2.72 -8.43
N GLY A 286 21.60 2.16 -9.62
CA GLY A 286 22.92 1.85 -10.20
C GLY A 286 23.85 3.07 -10.32
N PHE A 287 23.28 4.27 -10.48
CA PHE A 287 24.02 5.53 -10.57
C PHE A 287 24.85 5.84 -9.31
N LEU A 288 24.51 5.27 -8.15
CA LEU A 288 25.29 5.47 -6.91
C LEU A 288 26.73 4.95 -7.04
N ASN A 289 27.00 4.10 -8.03
CA ASN A 289 28.32 3.55 -8.33
C ASN A 289 29.00 4.23 -9.54
N GLU A 290 28.33 5.18 -10.20
CA GLU A 290 28.91 5.96 -11.30
C GLU A 290 29.80 7.12 -10.81
N TYR A 291 29.67 7.49 -9.53
CA TYR A 291 30.37 8.62 -8.90
C TYR A 291 31.16 8.18 -7.66
N ASP A 292 32.50 8.29 -7.72
CA ASP A 292 33.39 8.00 -6.59
C ASP A 292 33.13 8.92 -5.37
N GLN A 293 32.49 10.08 -5.60
CA GLN A 293 32.16 11.06 -4.56
C GLN A 293 30.91 10.65 -3.75
N ILE A 294 30.03 9.82 -4.32
CA ILE A 294 28.85 9.29 -3.61
C ILE A 294 29.32 8.15 -2.71
N LYS A 295 29.55 8.49 -1.44
CA LYS A 295 30.06 7.56 -0.43
C LYS A 295 28.98 7.06 0.51
N GLY A 296 27.88 7.80 0.66
CA GLY A 296 26.74 7.42 1.48
C GLY A 296 25.45 7.33 0.68
N ALA A 297 24.58 6.37 1.01
CA ALA A 297 23.22 6.32 0.46
C ALA A 297 22.22 5.76 1.49
N LEU A 298 21.06 6.39 1.60
CA LEU A 298 19.96 5.99 2.47
C LEU A 298 18.66 5.89 1.65
N TRP A 299 17.87 4.87 1.91
CA TRP A 299 16.50 4.77 1.43
C TRP A 299 15.51 5.14 2.54
N CYS A 300 14.62 6.09 2.24
CA CYS A 300 13.70 6.72 3.18
C CYS A 300 12.26 6.70 2.63
N PRO A 301 11.58 5.54 2.61
CA PRO A 301 10.27 5.38 1.96
C PRO A 301 9.10 5.89 2.80
N GLY A 302 8.46 7.01 2.44
CA GLY A 302 7.20 7.45 3.04
C GLY A 302 7.22 7.58 4.58
N THR A 303 7.74 8.69 5.08
CA THR A 303 8.10 8.94 6.48
C THR A 303 6.94 9.24 7.44
N GLY A 304 5.70 9.36 6.94
CA GLY A 304 4.57 9.79 7.76
C GLY A 304 4.75 11.21 8.31
N GLN A 305 4.11 11.49 9.45
CA GLN A 305 4.03 12.87 9.98
C GLN A 305 5.35 13.38 10.54
N SER A 306 6.09 12.57 11.29
CA SER A 306 7.30 12.98 12.01
C SER A 306 8.56 12.21 11.64
N GLY A 307 8.49 11.21 10.74
CA GLY A 307 9.61 10.30 10.48
C GLY A 307 10.87 10.95 9.91
N PHE A 308 10.83 12.19 9.40
CA PHE A 308 12.04 12.91 9.03
C PHE A 308 12.94 13.29 10.22
N ASN A 309 12.42 13.30 11.46
CA ASN A 309 13.28 13.38 12.65
C ASN A 309 14.22 12.18 12.74
N ALA A 310 13.76 10.98 12.35
CA ALA A 310 14.58 9.78 12.33
C ALA A 310 15.74 9.89 11.32
N LEU A 311 15.48 10.45 10.13
CA LEU A 311 16.54 10.71 9.15
C LEU A 311 17.66 11.59 9.73
N GLY A 312 17.28 12.67 10.42
CA GLY A 312 18.24 13.53 11.12
C GLY A 312 19.05 12.79 12.18
N ARG A 313 18.38 11.98 13.02
CA ARG A 313 19.01 11.20 14.10
C ARG A 313 19.92 10.08 13.59
N ILE A 314 19.60 9.47 12.45
CA ILE A 314 20.47 8.51 11.78
C ILE A 314 21.71 9.23 11.27
N LEU A 315 21.53 10.33 10.53
CA LEU A 315 22.66 11.10 9.98
C LEU A 315 23.56 11.67 11.09
N SER A 316 23.04 12.04 12.26
CA SER A 316 23.83 12.50 13.40
C SER A 316 24.53 11.36 14.15
N GLY A 317 24.08 10.12 13.98
CA GLY A 317 24.56 8.94 14.71
C GLY A 317 23.90 8.73 16.06
N ASP A 318 22.87 9.50 16.40
CA ASP A 318 22.03 9.27 17.59
C ASP A 318 21.26 7.96 17.48
N VAL A 319 20.98 7.52 16.24
CA VAL A 319 20.35 6.24 15.91
C VAL A 319 21.27 5.49 14.95
N ASN A 320 21.52 4.21 15.25
CA ASN A 320 22.18 3.32 14.33
C ASN A 320 21.13 2.67 13.41
N PRO A 321 21.21 2.85 12.07
CA PRO A 321 20.23 2.27 11.16
C PRO A 321 20.24 0.75 11.23
N SER A 322 19.04 0.18 11.16
CA SER A 322 18.82 -1.28 11.23
C SER A 322 17.72 -1.76 10.28
N GLY A 323 17.28 -0.89 9.36
CA GLY A 323 16.31 -1.27 8.33
C GLY A 323 16.94 -2.15 7.27
N LYS A 324 16.12 -3.00 6.66
CA LYS A 324 16.48 -3.86 5.53
C LYS A 324 15.51 -3.63 4.38
N THR A 325 15.93 -3.82 3.13
CA THR A 325 15.07 -3.61 1.97
C THR A 325 13.87 -4.57 1.96
N SER A 326 12.68 -4.06 1.66
CA SER A 326 11.48 -4.88 1.42
C SER A 326 11.36 -5.40 -0.01
N ASP A 327 12.19 -4.88 -0.93
CA ASP A 327 12.15 -5.16 -2.36
C ASP A 327 13.58 -5.26 -2.92
N THR A 328 13.74 -5.92 -4.06
CA THR A 328 15.01 -5.99 -4.78
C THR A 328 15.20 -4.73 -5.64
N PHE A 329 16.31 -4.02 -5.46
CA PHE A 329 16.69 -2.90 -6.31
C PHE A 329 17.57 -3.41 -7.45
N VAL A 330 17.12 -3.21 -8.68
CA VAL A 330 17.79 -3.72 -9.88
C VAL A 330 18.44 -2.58 -10.68
N ALA A 331 19.39 -2.95 -11.54
CA ALA A 331 20.09 -2.01 -12.40
C ALA A 331 19.23 -1.53 -13.58
N ASP A 332 18.33 -2.37 -14.07
CA ASP A 332 17.45 -2.08 -15.22
C ASP A 332 16.05 -2.66 -14.96
N LEU A 333 15.07 -1.79 -14.71
CA LEU A 333 13.67 -2.18 -14.45
C LEU A 333 12.96 -2.68 -15.72
N THR A 334 13.45 -2.32 -16.89
CA THR A 334 12.92 -2.77 -18.19
C THR A 334 13.34 -4.21 -18.53
N ALA A 335 14.38 -4.72 -17.86
CA ALA A 335 14.83 -6.11 -17.97
C ALA A 335 14.08 -7.09 -17.05
N THR A 336 13.10 -6.62 -16.27
CA THR A 336 12.29 -7.46 -15.38
C THR A 336 11.37 -8.40 -16.17
N PRO A 337 11.05 -9.61 -15.67
CA PRO A 337 10.14 -10.54 -16.36
C PRO A 337 8.72 -9.98 -16.53
N THR A 338 8.36 -8.98 -15.72
CA THR A 338 7.06 -8.29 -15.75
C THR A 338 6.99 -7.15 -16.76
N ALA A 339 8.12 -6.67 -17.30
CA ALA A 339 8.19 -5.41 -18.06
C ALA A 339 7.19 -5.33 -19.23
N ASN A 340 7.01 -6.42 -19.97
CA ASN A 340 6.08 -6.47 -21.11
C ASN A 340 4.65 -6.90 -20.73
N ASN A 341 4.43 -7.33 -19.49
CA ASN A 341 3.17 -7.91 -19.01
C ASN A 341 2.65 -7.16 -17.77
N PHE A 342 3.02 -5.89 -17.64
CA PHE A 342 2.52 -4.94 -16.65
C PHE A 342 1.87 -3.76 -17.39
N GLY A 343 0.77 -3.25 -16.85
CA GLY A 343 -0.01 -2.15 -17.45
C GLY A 343 -1.46 -2.53 -17.74
N SER A 344 -2.10 -1.78 -18.62
CA SER A 344 -3.53 -1.94 -18.94
C SER A 344 -3.72 -2.42 -20.38
N PHE A 345 -3.97 -3.73 -20.56
CA PHE A 345 -4.19 -4.33 -21.88
C PHE A 345 -5.69 -4.51 -22.13
N PHE A 346 -6.26 -3.74 -23.05
CA PHE A 346 -7.68 -3.87 -23.43
C PHE A 346 -7.86 -4.95 -24.49
N TYR A 347 -8.94 -5.72 -24.36
CA TYR A 347 -9.31 -6.68 -25.38
C TYR A 347 -9.82 -5.99 -26.66
N ASP A 348 -9.32 -6.40 -27.83
CA ASP A 348 -9.62 -5.77 -29.12
C ASP A 348 -10.88 -6.31 -29.82
N ASN A 349 -11.51 -7.32 -29.23
CA ASN A 349 -12.62 -8.05 -29.81
C ASN A 349 -13.83 -8.17 -28.87
N THR A 350 -13.98 -7.32 -27.87
CA THR A 350 -15.01 -7.42 -26.82
C THR A 350 -15.97 -6.23 -26.76
N GLU A 351 -16.18 -5.53 -27.88
CA GLU A 351 -17.07 -4.35 -27.92
C GLU A 351 -18.48 -4.66 -27.42
N GLU A 352 -18.97 -5.89 -27.60
CA GLU A 352 -20.27 -6.37 -27.11
C GLU A 352 -20.40 -6.35 -25.58
N PHE A 353 -19.27 -6.32 -24.86
CA PHE A 353 -19.21 -6.27 -23.40
C PHE A 353 -18.91 -4.87 -22.86
N ASN A 354 -18.77 -3.86 -23.71
CA ASN A 354 -18.52 -2.49 -23.24
C ASN A 354 -19.70 -1.99 -22.39
N MET A 355 -19.37 -1.35 -21.27
CA MET A 355 -20.36 -0.78 -20.36
C MET A 355 -20.16 0.72 -20.22
N THR A 356 -21.26 1.46 -20.22
CA THR A 356 -21.25 2.86 -19.78
C THR A 356 -21.44 2.89 -18.28
N GLN A 357 -20.47 3.45 -17.57
CA GLN A 357 -20.60 3.77 -16.15
C GLN A 357 -20.37 5.25 -15.93
N VAL A 358 -20.83 5.76 -14.79
CA VAL A 358 -20.38 7.08 -14.32
C VAL A 358 -19.17 6.82 -13.44
N GLY A 359 -18.00 7.22 -13.92
CA GLY A 359 -16.73 7.02 -13.22
C GLY A 359 -16.65 7.84 -11.93
N PHE A 360 -15.54 7.67 -11.22
CA PHE A 360 -15.31 8.37 -9.94
C PHE A 360 -15.34 9.91 -10.10
N THR A 361 -15.00 10.41 -11.28
CA THR A 361 -15.02 11.83 -11.62
C THR A 361 -16.42 12.41 -11.83
N GLY A 362 -17.45 11.56 -11.84
CA GLY A 362 -18.82 11.95 -12.18
C GLY A 362 -19.08 12.06 -13.68
N GLU A 363 -18.09 11.73 -14.52
CA GLU A 363 -18.22 11.70 -15.97
C GLU A 363 -18.65 10.31 -16.46
N GLU A 364 -19.46 10.27 -17.52
CA GLU A 364 -19.78 9.00 -18.19
C GLU A 364 -18.56 8.50 -18.97
N GLU A 365 -18.14 7.28 -18.68
CA GLU A 365 -17.02 6.62 -19.34
C GLU A 365 -17.45 5.25 -19.86
N ILE A 366 -16.79 4.81 -20.93
CA ILE A 366 -16.94 3.45 -21.45
C ILE A 366 -15.84 2.60 -20.82
N VAL A 367 -16.23 1.60 -20.05
CA VAL A 367 -15.32 0.58 -19.54
C VAL A 367 -15.37 -0.62 -20.47
N ALA A 368 -14.20 -1.01 -20.95
CA ALA A 368 -13.99 -2.19 -21.78
C ALA A 368 -13.25 -3.27 -20.98
N PRO A 369 -13.49 -4.56 -21.24
CA PRO A 369 -12.72 -5.64 -20.65
C PRO A 369 -11.21 -5.48 -20.90
N SER A 370 -10.40 -5.71 -19.87
CA SER A 370 -8.94 -5.69 -19.92
C SER A 370 -8.35 -6.92 -19.26
N PHE A 371 -7.05 -7.15 -19.44
CA PHE A 371 -6.31 -8.25 -18.85
C PHE A 371 -4.86 -7.85 -18.52
N VAL A 372 -4.21 -8.68 -17.72
CA VAL A 372 -2.77 -8.63 -17.41
C VAL A 372 -2.30 -10.07 -17.27
N ASN A 373 -1.19 -10.44 -17.91
CA ASN A 373 -0.66 -11.81 -17.83
C ASN A 373 0.42 -11.90 -16.75
N TYR A 374 0.24 -12.79 -15.77
CA TYR A 374 1.22 -13.03 -14.70
C TYR A 374 2.17 -14.15 -15.13
N VAL A 375 2.86 -13.93 -16.25
CA VAL A 375 3.68 -14.94 -16.94
C VAL A 375 4.85 -15.42 -16.09
N GLU A 376 5.35 -14.60 -15.18
CA GLU A 376 6.44 -14.91 -14.26
C GLU A 376 6.06 -15.94 -13.18
N GLY A 377 4.75 -16.19 -12.98
CA GLY A 377 4.26 -17.17 -12.00
C GLY A 377 4.78 -16.87 -10.58
N ILE A 378 5.49 -17.84 -9.99
CA ILE A 378 6.06 -17.68 -8.64
C ILE A 378 7.35 -16.84 -8.60
N TYR A 379 7.94 -16.54 -9.76
CA TYR A 379 9.23 -15.85 -9.89
C TYR A 379 9.02 -14.33 -9.84
N VAL A 380 8.55 -13.84 -8.69
CA VAL A 380 8.34 -12.40 -8.41
C VAL A 380 9.43 -11.89 -7.46
N GLY A 381 10.04 -10.74 -7.77
CA GLY A 381 11.09 -10.14 -6.95
C GLY A 381 12.32 -11.03 -6.82
N TYR A 382 12.89 -11.13 -5.61
CA TYR A 382 14.09 -11.95 -5.35
C TYR A 382 13.94 -13.41 -5.79
N ARG A 383 12.72 -13.99 -5.77
CA ARG A 383 12.49 -15.36 -6.27
C ARG A 383 12.91 -15.52 -7.72
N PHE A 384 12.75 -14.50 -8.55
CA PHE A 384 13.29 -14.51 -9.91
C PHE A 384 14.81 -14.35 -9.91
N TRP A 385 15.31 -13.26 -9.32
CA TRP A 385 16.73 -12.88 -9.45
C TRP A 385 17.69 -13.92 -8.90
N GLU A 386 17.41 -14.49 -7.72
CA GLU A 386 18.24 -15.54 -7.12
C GLU A 386 18.19 -16.83 -7.98
N THR A 387 16.99 -17.26 -8.38
CA THR A 387 16.83 -18.48 -9.19
C THR A 387 17.45 -18.32 -10.58
N ALA A 388 17.28 -17.16 -11.22
CA ALA A 388 17.83 -16.88 -12.54
C ALA A 388 19.37 -16.86 -12.52
N ALA A 389 19.98 -16.36 -11.45
CA ALA A 389 21.42 -16.42 -11.27
C ALA A 389 21.92 -17.86 -11.04
N ASP A 390 21.26 -18.63 -10.18
CA ASP A 390 21.58 -20.04 -9.93
C ASP A 390 21.46 -20.92 -11.19
N GLU A 391 20.48 -20.62 -12.04
CA GLU A 391 20.29 -21.28 -13.33
C GLU A 391 21.20 -20.73 -14.45
N GLY A 392 21.94 -19.65 -14.18
CA GLY A 392 22.87 -19.05 -15.13
C GLY A 392 22.22 -18.26 -16.27
N LEU A 393 20.96 -17.82 -16.11
CA LEU A 393 20.24 -16.96 -17.05
C LEU A 393 20.82 -15.53 -17.06
N ILE A 394 21.24 -15.03 -15.91
CA ILE A 394 21.71 -13.66 -15.71
C ILE A 394 23.08 -13.62 -15.01
N ASN A 395 23.73 -12.46 -15.04
CA ASN A 395 24.81 -12.13 -14.11
C ASN A 395 24.24 -11.32 -12.94
N TYR A 396 24.28 -11.88 -11.72
CA TYR A 396 23.67 -11.26 -10.54
C TYR A 396 24.26 -9.89 -10.22
N ASP A 397 25.60 -9.79 -10.15
CA ASP A 397 26.33 -8.55 -9.80
C ASP A 397 26.10 -7.40 -10.80
N GLU A 398 25.70 -7.72 -12.04
CA GLU A 398 25.36 -6.72 -13.07
C GLU A 398 23.87 -6.35 -13.05
N SER A 399 23.01 -7.20 -12.48
CA SER A 399 21.55 -7.06 -12.55
C SER A 399 20.93 -6.52 -11.26
N VAL A 400 21.43 -6.95 -10.09
CA VAL A 400 20.92 -6.57 -8.77
C VAL A 400 21.88 -5.59 -8.11
N VAL A 401 21.35 -4.44 -7.69
CA VAL A 401 22.11 -3.39 -6.98
C VAL A 401 22.01 -3.59 -5.47
N TYR A 402 20.80 -3.81 -4.96
CA TYR A 402 20.57 -4.16 -3.56
C TYR A 402 19.59 -5.34 -3.48
N PRO A 403 19.99 -6.49 -2.91
CA PRO A 403 19.13 -7.65 -2.72
C PRO A 403 17.90 -7.34 -1.86
N PHE A 404 16.93 -8.24 -1.83
CA PHE A 404 15.85 -8.20 -0.84
C PHE A 404 16.42 -8.54 0.54
N GLY A 405 16.03 -7.84 1.62
CA GLY A 405 16.63 -8.03 2.94
C GLY A 405 17.99 -7.34 3.14
N TYR A 406 18.46 -6.57 2.17
CA TYR A 406 19.74 -5.87 2.31
C TYR A 406 19.64 -4.63 3.20
N GLY A 407 20.63 -4.40 4.06
CA GLY A 407 20.74 -3.15 4.82
C GLY A 407 21.96 -3.14 5.73
N LEU A 408 22.71 -2.04 5.67
CA LEU A 408 23.91 -1.82 6.47
C LEU A 408 23.58 -1.22 7.85
N SER A 409 24.58 -1.25 8.73
CA SER A 409 24.57 -0.64 10.05
C SER A 409 25.87 0.15 10.27
N TYR A 410 25.90 1.04 11.26
CA TYR A 410 27.14 1.65 11.74
C TYR A 410 28.00 0.70 12.58
N THR A 411 27.48 -0.49 12.89
CA THR A 411 28.24 -1.57 13.53
C THR A 411 28.27 -2.82 12.65
N THR A 412 28.94 -3.87 13.12
CA THR A 412 29.02 -5.17 12.43
C THR A 412 28.51 -6.27 13.35
N PHE A 413 27.96 -7.32 12.75
CA PHE A 413 27.43 -8.47 13.48
C PHE A 413 28.00 -9.77 12.94
N THR A 414 27.97 -10.79 13.79
CA THR A 414 28.17 -12.19 13.41
C THR A 414 26.95 -12.97 13.86
N GLN A 415 26.49 -13.92 13.04
CA GLN A 415 25.36 -14.79 13.35
C GLN A 415 25.84 -16.24 13.30
N GLU A 416 25.45 -17.05 14.29
CA GLU A 416 25.80 -18.47 14.39
C GLU A 416 24.53 -19.32 14.48
N MET A 417 24.32 -20.22 13.52
CA MET A 417 23.16 -21.10 13.45
C MET A 417 23.33 -22.33 14.34
N GLY A 418 22.32 -22.61 15.16
CA GLY A 418 22.21 -23.83 15.97
C GLY A 418 21.69 -25.01 15.16
N GLU A 419 21.77 -26.21 15.73
CA GLU A 419 21.27 -27.44 15.09
C GLU A 419 19.75 -27.38 14.87
N ILE A 420 19.31 -27.79 13.69
CA ILE A 420 17.89 -27.94 13.37
C ILE A 420 17.28 -29.09 14.18
N THR A 421 16.13 -28.82 14.79
CA THR A 421 15.28 -29.82 15.43
C THR A 421 13.90 -29.80 14.81
N GLU A 422 13.28 -30.98 14.71
CA GLU A 422 11.90 -31.14 14.28
C GLU A 422 11.13 -31.90 15.35
N SER A 423 9.91 -31.44 15.63
CA SER A 423 8.95 -32.15 16.48
C SER A 423 7.53 -31.88 16.01
N ASP A 424 6.80 -32.94 15.70
CA ASP A 424 5.38 -32.89 15.30
C ASP A 424 5.12 -31.95 14.10
N GLY A 425 6.01 -31.94 13.11
CA GLY A 425 5.90 -31.11 11.91
C GLY A 425 6.33 -29.66 12.10
N GLN A 426 6.89 -29.31 13.25
CA GLN A 426 7.44 -27.98 13.55
C GLN A 426 8.97 -28.04 13.56
N ILE A 427 9.61 -27.19 12.76
CA ILE A 427 11.06 -27.03 12.65
C ILE A 427 11.50 -25.86 13.53
N SER A 428 12.56 -26.05 14.33
CA SER A 428 13.11 -25.01 15.21
C SER A 428 14.63 -25.12 15.40
N PHE A 429 15.28 -23.97 15.52
CA PHE A 429 16.69 -23.82 15.86
C PHE A 429 16.95 -22.43 16.47
N ASP A 430 18.05 -22.30 17.19
CA ASP A 430 18.50 -21.04 17.76
C ASP A 430 19.52 -20.36 16.85
N VAL A 431 19.52 -19.03 16.79
CA VAL A 431 20.57 -18.23 16.12
C VAL A 431 21.15 -17.25 17.12
N THR A 432 22.47 -17.31 17.32
CA THR A 432 23.17 -16.36 18.21
C THR A 432 23.76 -15.24 17.40
N VAL A 433 23.28 -14.01 17.63
CA VAL A 433 23.77 -12.79 17.02
C VAL A 433 24.69 -12.08 17.99
N THR A 434 25.88 -11.68 17.54
CA THR A 434 26.85 -10.93 18.34
C THR A 434 27.23 -9.65 17.64
N ASN A 435 27.09 -8.51 18.33
CA ASN A 435 27.61 -7.24 17.86
C ASN A 435 29.14 -7.24 17.99
N THR A 436 29.84 -7.22 16.86
CA THR A 436 31.31 -7.26 16.78
C THR A 436 31.95 -5.91 16.49
N GLY A 437 31.17 -4.86 16.25
CA GLY A 437 31.68 -3.51 16.05
C GLY A 437 31.86 -2.74 17.35
N ASP A 438 31.84 -1.41 17.24
CA ASP A 438 32.20 -0.47 18.32
C ASP A 438 31.07 0.47 18.75
N THR A 439 29.91 0.39 18.10
CA THR A 439 28.68 1.08 18.51
C THR A 439 27.52 0.11 18.71
N ALA A 440 26.52 0.50 19.49
CA ALA A 440 25.32 -0.30 19.71
C ALA A 440 24.47 -0.34 18.44
N GLY A 441 23.73 -1.43 18.22
CA GLY A 441 22.86 -1.57 17.05
C GLY A 441 21.98 -2.82 17.13
N LYS A 442 21.10 -2.97 16.13
CA LYS A 442 20.25 -4.14 15.94
C LYS A 442 20.59 -4.80 14.60
N ASP A 443 20.36 -6.10 14.49
CA ASP A 443 20.45 -6.84 13.22
C ASP A 443 19.23 -7.74 13.04
N VAL A 444 19.03 -8.22 11.82
CA VAL A 444 17.93 -9.11 11.45
C VAL A 444 18.52 -10.49 11.11
N VAL A 445 17.92 -11.53 11.69
CA VAL A 445 18.13 -12.91 11.28
C VAL A 445 17.09 -13.25 10.23
N GLU A 446 17.51 -13.47 9.00
CA GLU A 446 16.64 -13.83 7.89
C GLU A 446 16.81 -15.31 7.56
N VAL A 447 15.72 -16.07 7.54
CA VAL A 447 15.74 -17.52 7.33
C VAL A 447 15.10 -17.85 6.00
N TYR A 448 15.87 -18.56 5.17
CA TYR A 448 15.44 -18.99 3.85
C TYR A 448 15.44 -20.51 3.74
N TYR A 449 14.67 -21.02 2.77
CA TYR A 449 14.82 -22.40 2.31
C TYR A 449 14.98 -22.50 0.79
N ASN A 450 15.85 -23.40 0.36
CA ASN A 450 16.00 -23.86 -1.01
C ASN A 450 15.46 -25.30 -1.13
N PRO A 451 14.30 -25.50 -1.75
CA PRO A 451 13.69 -26.82 -1.90
C PRO A 451 14.37 -27.66 -3.00
N PRO A 452 14.26 -29.00 -2.94
CA PRO A 452 14.72 -29.86 -4.04
C PRO A 452 13.91 -29.56 -5.30
N TYR A 453 14.59 -29.47 -6.45
CA TYR A 453 13.94 -29.21 -7.74
C TYR A 453 14.21 -30.36 -8.73
N THR A 454 13.13 -30.89 -9.31
CA THR A 454 13.18 -31.80 -10.45
C THR A 454 12.94 -30.98 -11.72
N ASN A 455 13.86 -31.06 -12.68
CA ASN A 455 13.75 -30.33 -13.95
C ASN A 455 12.40 -30.59 -14.66
N GLY A 456 11.59 -29.54 -14.84
CA GLY A 456 10.25 -29.63 -15.43
C GLY A 456 9.17 -30.19 -14.49
N GLY A 457 9.45 -30.26 -13.18
CA GLY A 457 8.49 -30.58 -12.14
C GLY A 457 7.74 -29.34 -11.62
N ILE A 458 7.26 -29.39 -10.38
CA ILE A 458 6.58 -28.26 -9.74
C ILE A 458 7.58 -27.10 -9.59
N GLU A 459 7.24 -25.94 -10.14
CA GLU A 459 8.06 -24.72 -10.14
C GLU A 459 8.48 -24.32 -8.71
N LYS A 460 9.76 -23.96 -8.53
CA LYS A 460 10.39 -23.65 -7.24
C LYS A 460 11.49 -22.60 -7.39
N ALA A 461 11.44 -21.57 -6.55
CA ALA A 461 12.54 -20.61 -6.40
C ALA A 461 13.65 -21.18 -5.52
N THR A 462 14.91 -20.74 -5.74
CA THR A 462 16.06 -21.18 -4.93
C THR A 462 16.19 -20.46 -3.59
N ALA A 463 15.60 -19.28 -3.46
CA ALA A 463 15.48 -18.54 -2.20
C ALA A 463 14.00 -18.32 -1.86
N ASN A 464 13.61 -18.68 -0.63
CA ASN A 464 12.27 -18.45 -0.10
C ASN A 464 12.34 -18.06 1.37
N LEU A 465 12.04 -16.80 1.71
CA LEU A 465 11.96 -16.35 3.09
C LEU A 465 10.85 -17.12 3.82
N ILE A 466 11.17 -17.72 4.96
CA ILE A 466 10.23 -18.51 5.77
C ILE A 466 10.04 -17.96 7.19
N ALA A 467 11.08 -17.33 7.75
CA ALA A 467 11.01 -16.69 9.05
C ALA A 467 12.03 -15.56 9.14
N PHE A 468 11.78 -14.61 10.04
CA PHE A 468 12.77 -13.63 10.45
C PHE A 468 12.54 -13.24 11.91
N GLU A 469 13.61 -12.82 12.56
CA GLU A 469 13.59 -12.18 13.88
C GLU A 469 14.58 -11.02 13.90
N LYS A 470 14.26 -9.97 14.65
CA LYS A 470 15.16 -8.84 14.86
C LYS A 470 15.65 -8.83 16.29
N THR A 471 16.93 -8.54 16.48
CA THR A 471 17.51 -8.47 17.83
C THR A 471 17.00 -7.23 18.57
N GLU A 472 17.09 -7.29 19.90
CA GLU A 472 17.16 -6.09 20.72
C GLU A 472 18.41 -5.25 20.38
N THR A 473 18.51 -4.05 20.95
CA THR A 473 19.73 -3.26 20.82
C THR A 473 20.90 -3.95 21.54
N LEU A 474 21.90 -4.38 20.77
CA LEU A 474 23.10 -5.02 21.28
C LEU A 474 24.21 -4.00 21.45
N GLU A 475 24.72 -3.86 22.68
CA GLU A 475 25.96 -3.13 22.95
C GLU A 475 27.17 -3.82 22.31
N PRO A 476 28.29 -3.11 22.05
CA PRO A 476 29.51 -3.72 21.53
C PRO A 476 29.97 -4.94 22.33
N GLY A 477 30.11 -6.08 21.64
CA GLY A 477 30.49 -7.37 22.23
C GLY A 477 29.37 -8.11 22.97
N ALA A 478 28.15 -7.58 23.02
CA ALA A 478 26.98 -8.29 23.52
C ALA A 478 26.42 -9.25 22.46
N SER A 479 25.74 -10.29 22.93
CA SER A 479 25.07 -11.26 22.08
C SER A 479 23.63 -11.49 22.56
N GLU A 480 22.77 -11.82 21.61
CA GLU A 480 21.42 -12.31 21.84
C GLU A 480 21.23 -13.62 21.06
N THR A 481 20.45 -14.53 21.63
CA THR A 481 20.03 -15.76 20.95
C THR A 481 18.54 -15.66 20.67
N VAL A 482 18.18 -15.64 19.39
CA VAL A 482 16.79 -15.68 18.93
C VAL A 482 16.43 -17.11 18.54
N THR A 483 15.20 -17.54 18.84
CA THR A 483 14.70 -18.86 18.46
C THR A 483 13.82 -18.75 17.23
N ILE A 484 14.17 -19.48 16.18
CA ILE A 484 13.40 -19.57 14.94
C ILE A 484 12.45 -20.76 15.04
N THR A 485 11.22 -20.60 14.54
CA THR A 485 10.22 -21.67 14.47
C THR A 485 9.29 -21.48 13.28
N PHE A 486 9.05 -22.54 12.50
CA PHE A 486 8.07 -22.58 11.40
C PHE A 486 7.58 -24.01 11.16
N ASN A 487 6.48 -24.19 10.42
CA ASN A 487 5.96 -25.53 10.14
C ASN A 487 6.63 -26.10 8.88
N GLU A 488 6.87 -27.41 8.87
CA GLU A 488 7.42 -28.11 7.71
C GLU A 488 6.52 -27.95 6.48
N GLU A 489 5.20 -27.94 6.68
CA GLU A 489 4.20 -27.77 5.61
C GLU A 489 4.23 -26.39 4.94
N ASP A 490 4.81 -25.38 5.58
CA ASP A 490 4.96 -24.04 5.00
C ASP A 490 5.99 -24.02 3.85
N MET A 491 6.83 -25.06 3.74
CA MET A 491 7.76 -25.26 2.61
C MET A 491 7.11 -25.94 1.38
N ALA A 492 5.82 -26.30 1.45
CA ALA A 492 5.11 -26.96 0.37
C ALA A 492 4.88 -26.04 -0.85
N SER A 493 4.89 -26.62 -2.04
CA SER A 493 4.57 -25.92 -3.30
C SER A 493 3.18 -26.33 -3.80
N TYR A 494 2.42 -25.42 -4.39
CA TYR A 494 1.12 -25.77 -4.98
C TYR A 494 1.30 -26.36 -6.39
N ASP A 495 0.92 -27.62 -6.58
CA ASP A 495 0.95 -28.29 -7.89
C ASP A 495 -0.43 -28.18 -8.55
N TYR A 496 -0.67 -27.08 -9.25
CA TYR A 496 -1.95 -26.84 -9.90
C TYR A 496 -2.21 -27.77 -11.10
N GLN A 497 -1.17 -28.39 -11.68
CA GLN A 497 -1.28 -29.19 -12.90
C GLN A 497 -1.60 -30.64 -12.64
N ASN A 498 -0.97 -31.26 -11.63
CA ASN A 498 -1.10 -32.70 -11.38
C ASN A 498 -1.79 -33.00 -10.07
N ALA A 499 -1.19 -32.65 -8.93
CA ALA A 499 -1.75 -32.99 -7.62
C ALA A 499 -3.00 -32.16 -7.26
N GLN A 500 -3.15 -30.97 -7.85
CA GLN A 500 -4.24 -30.03 -7.57
C GLN A 500 -4.34 -29.66 -6.07
N ALA A 501 -3.17 -29.59 -5.43
CA ALA A 501 -3.01 -29.44 -4.00
C ALA A 501 -1.60 -28.92 -3.64
N TYR A 502 -1.40 -28.57 -2.38
CA TYR A 502 -0.06 -28.36 -1.84
C TYR A 502 0.70 -29.69 -1.74
N VAL A 503 1.97 -29.67 -2.15
CA VAL A 503 2.87 -30.83 -2.15
C VAL A 503 4.20 -30.42 -1.52
N LEU A 504 4.57 -31.10 -0.44
CA LEU A 504 5.92 -31.07 0.11
C LEU A 504 6.67 -32.27 -0.48
N GLU A 505 7.59 -32.04 -1.40
CA GLU A 505 8.30 -33.13 -2.10
C GLU A 505 9.35 -33.77 -1.20
N ALA A 506 9.57 -35.08 -1.35
CA ALA A 506 10.71 -35.74 -0.70
C ALA A 506 12.03 -35.19 -1.22
N GLY A 507 12.99 -34.99 -0.33
CA GLY A 507 14.34 -34.59 -0.70
C GLY A 507 15.02 -33.72 0.35
N ASP A 508 16.16 -33.18 -0.04
CA ASP A 508 16.98 -32.33 0.79
C ASP A 508 16.57 -30.87 0.57
N TYR A 509 16.05 -30.26 1.63
CA TYR A 509 15.78 -28.83 1.72
C TYR A 509 16.97 -28.18 2.41
N GLN A 510 17.59 -27.20 1.76
CA GLN A 510 18.62 -26.40 2.41
C GLN A 510 17.93 -25.28 3.19
N ILE A 511 18.04 -25.28 4.51
CA ILE A 511 17.59 -24.19 5.37
C ILE A 511 18.83 -23.35 5.70
N SER A 512 18.75 -22.03 5.51
CA SER A 512 19.87 -21.13 5.70
C SER A 512 19.48 -19.90 6.50
N ILE A 513 20.47 -19.36 7.23
CA ILE A 513 20.43 -17.98 7.70
C ILE A 513 21.24 -17.13 6.72
N ASN A 514 20.67 -16.01 6.30
CA ASN A 514 21.29 -15.13 5.33
C ASN A 514 21.34 -13.69 5.86
N SER A 515 22.26 -12.88 5.32
CA SER A 515 22.29 -11.43 5.61
C SER A 515 21.37 -10.61 4.69
N ASP A 516 20.93 -11.22 3.59
CA ASP A 516 19.95 -10.76 2.61
C ASP A 516 19.57 -11.96 1.69
N SER A 517 18.76 -11.78 0.66
CA SER A 517 18.31 -12.89 -0.21
C SER A 517 19.43 -13.62 -0.96
N HIS A 518 20.62 -13.03 -1.08
CA HIS A 518 21.73 -13.55 -1.88
C HIS A 518 22.88 -14.11 -1.02
N ASN A 519 23.19 -13.44 0.09
CA ASN A 519 24.38 -13.70 0.88
C ASN A 519 24.10 -14.67 2.03
N GLU A 520 24.35 -15.96 1.81
CA GLU A 520 24.26 -17.02 2.84
C GLU A 520 25.34 -16.84 3.93
N ILE A 521 24.93 -16.91 5.21
CA ILE A 521 25.83 -16.91 6.37
C ILE A 521 26.18 -18.34 6.79
N ASP A 522 25.16 -19.17 7.02
CA ASP A 522 25.29 -20.58 7.41
C ASP A 522 24.04 -21.35 6.99
N SER A 523 24.17 -22.67 6.83
CA SER A 523 23.08 -23.49 6.32
C SER A 523 23.15 -24.95 6.78
N GLN A 524 21.97 -25.56 6.97
CA GLN A 524 21.82 -26.97 7.30
C GLN A 524 20.77 -27.66 6.43
N THR A 525 21.07 -28.90 6.04
CA THR A 525 20.15 -29.72 5.25
C THR A 525 19.10 -30.37 6.13
N TYR A 526 17.83 -30.12 5.83
CA TYR A 526 16.68 -30.81 6.38
C TYR A 526 16.13 -31.79 5.34
N ASN A 527 16.04 -33.08 5.68
CA ASN A 527 15.59 -34.11 4.76
C ASN A 527 14.11 -34.43 4.99
N VAL A 528 13.28 -34.20 3.97
CA VAL A 528 11.91 -34.70 3.91
C VAL A 528 11.95 -36.12 3.34
N PRO A 529 11.61 -37.16 4.12
CA PRO A 529 11.85 -38.55 3.71
C PRO A 529 10.88 -39.05 2.64
N GLU A 530 9.64 -38.54 2.64
CA GLU A 530 8.56 -38.96 1.74
C GLU A 530 7.72 -37.75 1.31
N THR A 531 7.27 -37.74 0.06
CA THR A 531 6.42 -36.66 -0.46
C THR A 531 5.07 -36.67 0.25
N ILE A 532 4.65 -35.51 0.75
CA ILE A 532 3.35 -35.29 1.40
C ILE A 532 2.48 -34.46 0.46
N THR A 533 1.29 -34.96 0.15
CA THR A 533 0.25 -34.20 -0.57
C THR A 533 -0.85 -33.82 0.42
N TYR A 534 -1.15 -32.53 0.53
CA TYR A 534 -2.15 -32.00 1.43
C TYR A 534 -3.51 -31.91 0.71
N SER A 535 -4.27 -33.00 0.74
CA SER A 535 -5.61 -33.10 0.15
C SER A 535 -6.49 -34.12 0.87
N GLY A 536 -7.81 -34.02 0.69
CA GLY A 536 -8.80 -34.87 1.36
C GLY A 536 -8.69 -34.78 2.88
N ASP A 537 -8.50 -35.92 3.56
CA ASP A 537 -8.38 -35.99 5.02
C ASP A 537 -7.01 -35.48 5.56
N ASN A 538 -6.02 -35.25 4.68
CA ASN A 538 -4.70 -34.75 5.06
C ASN A 538 -4.58 -33.26 4.74
N THR A 539 -5.11 -32.40 5.60
CA THR A 539 -5.11 -30.95 5.43
C THR A 539 -3.90 -30.31 6.10
N ARG A 540 -3.47 -29.14 5.61
CA ARG A 540 -2.53 -28.32 6.37
C ARG A 540 -3.21 -27.76 7.62
N SER A 541 -2.42 -27.36 8.60
CA SER A 541 -2.93 -26.74 9.84
C SER A 541 -3.66 -25.42 9.60
N THR A 542 -3.41 -24.78 8.46
CA THR A 542 -3.98 -23.49 8.05
C THR A 542 -5.14 -23.60 7.07
N ASP A 543 -5.48 -24.81 6.58
CA ASP A 543 -6.58 -25.00 5.65
C ASP A 543 -7.93 -24.93 6.38
N ASN A 544 -8.78 -23.98 5.99
CA ASN A 544 -10.14 -23.81 6.56
C ASN A 544 -11.23 -24.62 5.84
N ALA A 545 -10.89 -25.24 4.71
CA ALA A 545 -11.77 -26.05 3.88
C ALA A 545 -10.97 -27.10 3.10
N GLU A 546 -11.67 -28.08 2.52
CA GLU A 546 -11.04 -29.07 1.63
C GLU A 546 -10.40 -28.38 0.42
N VAL A 547 -9.13 -28.72 0.16
CA VAL A 547 -8.38 -28.17 -0.97
C VAL A 547 -9.02 -28.61 -2.28
N THR A 548 -9.37 -27.63 -3.11
CA THR A 548 -9.89 -27.82 -4.47
C THR A 548 -9.11 -26.90 -5.41
N ASN A 549 -8.81 -27.36 -6.63
CA ASN A 549 -8.07 -26.53 -7.57
C ASN A 549 -8.93 -25.36 -8.04
N GLN A 550 -8.42 -24.15 -7.82
CA GLN A 550 -9.06 -22.91 -8.25
C GLN A 550 -8.33 -22.26 -9.43
N PHE A 551 -7.22 -22.85 -9.89
CA PHE A 551 -6.35 -22.25 -10.91
C PHE A 551 -6.67 -22.70 -12.34
N ASP A 552 -7.50 -23.74 -12.55
CA ASP A 552 -7.81 -24.22 -13.91
C ASP A 552 -8.45 -23.14 -14.78
N ASP A 553 -9.33 -22.30 -14.21
CA ASP A 553 -9.97 -21.17 -14.89
C ASP A 553 -9.00 -19.98 -15.05
N ALA A 554 -8.10 -19.79 -14.07
CA ALA A 554 -7.15 -18.67 -14.04
C ALA A 554 -5.88 -18.90 -14.88
N ALA A 555 -5.57 -20.15 -15.24
CA ALA A 555 -4.37 -20.51 -15.99
C ALA A 555 -4.34 -19.87 -17.40
N GLY A 556 -5.52 -19.70 -18.02
CA GLY A 556 -5.68 -19.02 -19.30
C GLY A 556 -4.83 -19.61 -20.45
N ASP A 557 -4.70 -18.82 -21.53
CA ASP A 557 -3.97 -19.19 -22.75
C ASP A 557 -2.59 -18.50 -22.79
N VAL A 558 -1.81 -18.59 -21.71
CA VAL A 558 -0.49 -17.93 -21.59
C VAL A 558 0.64 -18.94 -21.38
N THR A 559 1.82 -18.63 -21.92
CA THR A 559 3.04 -19.37 -21.64
C THR A 559 3.65 -18.86 -20.34
N TYR A 560 3.64 -19.68 -19.30
CA TYR A 560 4.30 -19.36 -18.03
C TYR A 560 5.81 -19.59 -18.11
N LEU A 561 6.55 -18.73 -17.43
CA LEU A 561 7.99 -18.87 -17.22
C LEU A 561 8.24 -20.16 -16.44
N SER A 562 9.13 -21.01 -16.95
CA SER A 562 9.47 -22.27 -16.32
C SER A 562 10.96 -22.33 -16.05
N ARG A 563 11.32 -22.76 -14.84
CA ARG A 563 12.73 -23.00 -14.47
C ARG A 563 13.36 -24.14 -15.26
N ALA A 564 12.57 -24.95 -15.96
CA ALA A 564 13.06 -26.07 -16.76
C ALA A 564 14.19 -25.66 -17.73
N ASP A 565 15.24 -26.48 -17.74
CA ASP A 565 16.45 -26.30 -18.55
C ASP A 565 17.09 -24.90 -18.41
N GLY A 566 17.02 -24.32 -17.21
CA GLY A 566 17.62 -23.03 -16.88
C GLY A 566 16.87 -21.85 -17.49
N PHE A 567 15.54 -21.82 -17.35
CA PHE A 567 14.67 -20.83 -17.99
C PHE A 567 14.80 -20.80 -19.51
N ALA A 568 14.89 -21.96 -20.15
CA ALA A 568 15.04 -22.05 -21.61
C ALA A 568 13.91 -21.37 -22.40
N ASN A 569 12.76 -21.12 -21.77
CA ASN A 569 11.61 -20.42 -22.36
C ASN A 569 11.51 -18.93 -21.97
N TYR A 570 12.52 -18.31 -21.35
CA TYR A 570 12.46 -16.94 -20.84
C TYR A 570 11.94 -15.93 -21.88
N ASP A 571 12.56 -15.87 -23.06
CA ASP A 571 12.20 -14.94 -24.14
C ASP A 571 10.76 -15.14 -24.64
N GLU A 572 10.25 -16.38 -24.61
CA GLU A 572 8.89 -16.70 -25.04
C GLU A 572 7.87 -16.30 -23.97
N ALA A 573 8.13 -16.64 -22.71
CA ALA A 573 7.21 -16.39 -21.61
C ALA A 573 7.10 -14.90 -21.27
N THR A 574 8.21 -14.15 -21.28
CA THR A 574 8.24 -12.74 -20.88
C THR A 574 7.99 -11.76 -22.03
N ALA A 575 7.73 -12.26 -23.24
CA ALA A 575 7.34 -11.43 -24.37
C ALA A 575 6.02 -10.68 -24.10
N ALA A 576 5.83 -9.57 -24.81
CA ALA A 576 4.54 -8.87 -24.80
C ALA A 576 3.41 -9.80 -25.30
N PRO A 577 2.16 -9.60 -24.84
CA PRO A 577 1.03 -10.43 -25.25
C PRO A 577 0.94 -10.60 -26.77
N ALA A 578 1.01 -11.84 -27.24
CA ALA A 578 0.98 -12.16 -28.67
C ALA A 578 -0.37 -11.81 -29.33
N SER A 579 -1.43 -11.68 -28.53
CA SER A 579 -2.77 -11.27 -28.94
C SER A 579 -3.42 -10.43 -27.85
N LEU A 580 -4.22 -9.45 -28.28
CA LEU A 580 -5.12 -8.69 -27.42
C LEU A 580 -6.57 -9.19 -27.57
N SER A 581 -6.80 -10.37 -28.13
CA SER A 581 -8.15 -10.90 -28.35
C SER A 581 -8.55 -11.88 -27.25
N MET A 582 -9.77 -11.74 -26.73
CA MET A 582 -10.38 -12.74 -25.85
C MET A 582 -10.81 -13.96 -26.67
N SER A 583 -10.54 -15.16 -26.16
CA SER A 583 -10.93 -16.43 -26.81
C SER A 583 -12.46 -16.59 -26.86
N ASP A 584 -12.98 -17.36 -27.83
CA ASP A 584 -14.42 -17.63 -27.93
C ASP A 584 -14.96 -18.36 -26.68
N GLU A 585 -14.10 -19.13 -26.00
CA GLU A 585 -14.43 -19.82 -24.75
C GLU A 585 -14.61 -18.83 -23.59
N HIS A 586 -13.63 -17.94 -23.35
CA HIS A 586 -13.75 -16.92 -22.31
C HIS A 586 -14.88 -15.93 -22.59
N LYS A 587 -15.12 -15.58 -23.86
CA LYS A 587 -16.27 -14.74 -24.23
C LYS A 587 -17.62 -15.37 -23.86
N ALA A 588 -17.74 -16.69 -23.97
CA ALA A 588 -18.99 -17.38 -23.68
C ALA A 588 -19.36 -17.35 -22.19
N THR A 589 -18.38 -17.16 -21.31
CA THR A 589 -18.54 -17.11 -19.85
C THR A 589 -18.29 -15.73 -19.25
N PHE A 590 -17.86 -14.74 -20.05
CA PHE A 590 -17.58 -13.38 -19.56
C PHE A 590 -18.86 -12.67 -19.10
N ILE A 591 -18.85 -12.19 -17.85
CA ILE A 591 -19.99 -11.53 -17.21
C ILE A 591 -19.57 -10.19 -16.65
N ASN A 592 -20.41 -9.18 -16.88
CA ASN A 592 -20.33 -7.86 -16.27
C ASN A 592 -21.74 -7.29 -16.02
N ASN A 593 -21.82 -6.08 -15.48
CA ASN A 593 -23.11 -5.45 -15.14
C ASN A 593 -24.07 -5.26 -16.33
N GLY A 594 -23.59 -5.36 -17.58
CA GLY A 594 -24.37 -5.16 -18.80
C GLY A 594 -25.04 -6.43 -19.31
N ASN A 595 -24.52 -7.61 -18.97
CA ASN A 595 -25.05 -8.91 -19.39
C ASN A 595 -25.39 -9.85 -18.22
N TYR A 596 -25.11 -9.46 -16.97
CA TYR A 596 -25.50 -10.21 -15.79
C TYR A 596 -27.03 -10.31 -15.67
N ASP A 597 -27.56 -11.54 -15.68
CA ASP A 597 -28.94 -11.84 -15.32
C ASP A 597 -28.95 -12.67 -14.03
N PRO A 598 -29.44 -12.13 -12.89
CA PRO A 598 -29.48 -12.89 -11.64
C PRO A 598 -30.37 -14.13 -11.72
N SER A 599 -31.30 -14.20 -12.68
CA SER A 599 -32.19 -15.36 -12.82
C SER A 599 -31.51 -16.61 -13.36
N ASP A 600 -30.35 -16.47 -14.01
CA ASP A 600 -29.52 -17.59 -14.48
C ASP A 600 -28.92 -18.39 -13.31
N TYR A 601 -28.88 -17.79 -12.12
CA TYR A 601 -28.35 -18.39 -10.89
C TYR A 601 -29.44 -18.87 -9.93
N ASN A 602 -30.72 -18.73 -10.30
CA ASN A 602 -31.82 -19.25 -9.48
C ASN A 602 -31.82 -20.78 -9.51
N ASN A 603 -31.89 -21.40 -8.34
CA ASN A 603 -32.13 -22.84 -8.21
C ASN A 603 -33.56 -23.10 -7.74
N ASP A 604 -34.35 -23.81 -8.55
CA ASP A 604 -35.76 -24.13 -8.27
C ASP A 604 -35.94 -24.96 -6.97
N SER A 605 -34.89 -25.59 -6.45
CA SER A 605 -34.93 -26.29 -5.16
C SER A 605 -34.75 -25.39 -3.95
N ASP A 606 -34.34 -24.14 -4.14
CA ASP A 606 -34.07 -23.24 -3.03
C ASP A 606 -35.38 -22.82 -2.35
N GLU A 607 -35.38 -22.88 -1.03
CA GLU A 607 -36.48 -22.37 -0.22
C GLU A 607 -36.10 -20.99 0.33
N MET A 608 -37.05 -20.05 0.28
CA MET A 608 -36.84 -18.73 0.89
C MET A 608 -36.53 -18.90 2.38
N PRO A 609 -35.46 -18.25 2.89
CA PRO A 609 -35.17 -18.28 4.31
C PRO A 609 -36.33 -17.66 5.11
N THR A 610 -36.45 -18.05 6.37
CA THR A 610 -37.36 -17.37 7.29
C THR A 610 -36.89 -15.93 7.46
N THR A 611 -37.82 -14.97 7.43
CA THR A 611 -37.51 -13.55 7.58
C THR A 611 -38.56 -12.87 8.45
N GLY A 612 -38.14 -11.88 9.23
CA GLY A 612 -39.01 -11.12 10.13
C GLY A 612 -39.59 -11.92 11.29
N ALA A 613 -38.91 -12.98 11.75
CA ALA A 613 -39.22 -13.66 12.99
C ALA A 613 -39.03 -12.74 14.21
N ASP A 614 -39.71 -13.04 15.32
CA ASP A 614 -39.62 -12.28 16.58
C ASP A 614 -38.96 -13.18 17.64
N ASN A 615 -37.68 -13.52 17.42
CA ASN A 615 -36.91 -14.40 18.31
C ASN A 615 -36.34 -13.64 19.53
N VAL A 616 -36.49 -12.30 19.56
CA VAL A 616 -36.08 -11.40 20.65
C VAL A 616 -34.58 -11.50 20.98
N LEU A 617 -33.76 -11.79 19.96
CA LEU A 617 -32.30 -11.76 20.02
C LEU A 617 -31.76 -10.42 19.54
N GLU A 618 -30.75 -9.89 20.21
CA GLU A 618 -29.94 -8.77 19.72
C GLU A 618 -28.57 -9.28 19.29
N LEU A 619 -27.93 -8.62 18.32
CA LEU A 619 -26.58 -8.94 17.86
C LEU A 619 -25.57 -8.97 19.01
N ALA A 620 -25.79 -8.16 20.05
CA ALA A 620 -24.95 -8.14 21.24
C ALA A 620 -25.00 -9.44 22.05
N ASP A 621 -26.11 -10.20 21.98
CA ASP A 621 -26.27 -11.49 22.67
C ASP A 621 -25.37 -12.58 22.07
N LEU A 622 -24.97 -12.43 20.81
CA LEU A 622 -24.12 -13.39 20.08
C LEU A 622 -22.63 -13.21 20.39
N ARG A 623 -22.26 -12.28 21.27
CA ARG A 623 -20.85 -12.03 21.61
C ARG A 623 -20.21 -13.27 22.26
N GLY A 624 -19.21 -13.84 21.59
CA GLY A 624 -18.49 -15.02 22.08
C GLY A 624 -19.25 -16.33 21.91
N VAL A 625 -20.34 -16.32 21.13
CA VAL A 625 -21.04 -17.53 20.69
C VAL A 625 -20.27 -18.16 19.54
N ASP A 626 -20.21 -19.50 19.51
CA ASP A 626 -19.52 -20.25 18.46
C ASP A 626 -20.14 -19.98 17.07
N TYR A 627 -19.33 -20.06 16.01
CA TYR A 627 -19.76 -19.74 14.64
C TYR A 627 -20.96 -20.59 14.17
N ASP A 628 -20.99 -21.88 14.54
CA ASP A 628 -22.05 -22.83 14.15
C ASP A 628 -23.20 -22.92 15.18
N ASP A 629 -23.27 -22.00 16.15
CA ASP A 629 -24.35 -22.01 17.13
C ASP A 629 -25.69 -21.63 16.48
N ALA A 630 -26.76 -22.37 16.84
CA ALA A 630 -28.08 -22.18 16.28
C ALA A 630 -28.69 -20.78 16.54
N GLN A 631 -28.16 -20.03 17.52
CA GLN A 631 -28.60 -18.64 17.75
C GLN A 631 -28.27 -17.71 16.58
N TRP A 632 -27.28 -18.03 15.74
CA TRP A 632 -27.01 -17.26 14.52
C TRP A 632 -28.16 -17.36 13.54
N ASP A 633 -28.67 -18.57 13.29
CA ASP A 633 -29.86 -18.78 12.45
C ASP A 633 -31.08 -18.06 13.05
N GLU A 634 -31.29 -18.17 14.36
CA GLU A 634 -32.39 -17.47 15.03
C GLU A 634 -32.28 -15.94 14.91
N LEU A 635 -31.07 -15.37 14.93
CA LEU A 635 -30.85 -13.93 14.72
C LEU A 635 -31.14 -13.55 13.26
N LEU A 636 -30.62 -14.33 12.30
CA LEU A 636 -30.80 -14.09 10.86
C LEU A 636 -32.28 -14.17 10.45
N ASP A 637 -33.04 -15.09 11.03
CA ASP A 637 -34.48 -15.22 10.84
C ASP A 637 -35.26 -13.94 11.21
N GLN A 638 -34.73 -13.09 12.09
CA GLN A 638 -35.35 -11.81 12.47
C GLN A 638 -35.18 -10.72 11.42
N LEU A 639 -34.17 -10.83 10.56
CA LEU A 639 -33.92 -9.85 9.51
C LEU A 639 -35.06 -9.90 8.49
N THR A 640 -35.54 -8.73 8.08
CA THR A 640 -36.43 -8.63 6.93
C THR A 640 -35.59 -8.55 5.65
N VAL A 641 -36.19 -8.91 4.50
CA VAL A 641 -35.56 -8.68 3.20
C VAL A 641 -35.13 -7.23 3.01
N SER A 642 -35.88 -6.27 3.57
CA SER A 642 -35.52 -4.86 3.49
C SER A 642 -34.32 -4.49 4.38
N ASP A 643 -34.14 -5.16 5.52
CA ASP A 643 -32.96 -4.98 6.36
C ASP A 643 -31.71 -5.50 5.62
N MET A 644 -31.82 -6.68 5.00
CA MET A 644 -30.75 -7.29 4.21
C MET A 644 -30.37 -6.41 3.00
N ASP A 645 -31.36 -5.94 2.25
CA ASP A 645 -31.16 -5.04 1.10
C ASP A 645 -30.45 -3.75 1.51
N GLN A 646 -30.89 -3.10 2.59
CA GLN A 646 -30.26 -1.87 3.06
C GLN A 646 -28.83 -2.11 3.59
N LEU A 647 -28.56 -3.24 4.26
CA LEU A 647 -27.22 -3.60 4.74
C LEU A 647 -26.21 -3.67 3.60
N ILE A 648 -26.61 -4.20 2.44
CA ILE A 648 -25.74 -4.35 1.27
C ILE A 648 -25.70 -3.05 0.46
N ALA A 649 -26.84 -2.39 0.26
CA ALA A 649 -26.94 -1.22 -0.61
C ALA A 649 -26.39 0.08 -0.02
N LEU A 650 -26.28 0.19 1.31
CA LEU A 650 -25.88 1.41 2.02
C LEU A 650 -24.61 1.24 2.88
N GLY A 651 -23.78 0.26 2.55
CA GLY A 651 -22.56 -0.14 3.30
C GLY A 651 -21.28 0.63 2.98
N GLY A 652 -21.32 1.72 2.20
CA GLY A 652 -20.12 2.50 1.89
C GLY A 652 -19.62 3.30 3.09
N TYR A 653 -18.41 2.99 3.58
CA TYR A 653 -17.72 3.66 4.71
C TYR A 653 -18.47 3.56 6.05
N GLN A 654 -19.39 2.59 6.16
CA GLN A 654 -20.19 2.34 7.35
C GLN A 654 -20.91 1.00 7.22
N THR A 655 -21.40 0.48 8.33
CA THR A 655 -22.52 -0.48 8.30
C THR A 655 -23.74 0.16 8.95
N ILE A 656 -24.92 0.05 8.32
CA ILE A 656 -26.13 0.70 8.82
C ILE A 656 -26.63 0.07 10.13
N ALA A 657 -27.40 0.82 10.90
CA ALA A 657 -28.14 0.26 12.04
C ALA A 657 -29.28 -0.64 11.55
N VAL A 658 -29.51 -1.75 12.24
CA VAL A 658 -30.62 -2.67 11.97
C VAL A 658 -31.37 -2.94 13.28
N SER A 659 -32.47 -2.22 13.47
CA SER A 659 -33.23 -2.23 14.72
C SER A 659 -33.84 -3.59 15.08
N SER A 660 -34.16 -4.43 14.08
CA SER A 660 -34.76 -5.76 14.29
C SER A 660 -33.83 -6.74 15.00
N ILE A 661 -32.53 -6.48 14.98
CA ILE A 661 -31.51 -7.29 15.65
C ILE A 661 -30.65 -6.46 16.61
N GLY A 662 -31.10 -5.27 17.02
CA GLY A 662 -30.32 -4.39 17.91
C GLY A 662 -28.94 -3.97 17.38
N LYS A 663 -28.67 -4.15 16.08
CA LYS A 663 -27.40 -3.79 15.46
C LYS A 663 -27.28 -2.27 15.37
N VAL A 664 -26.21 -1.73 15.94
CA VAL A 664 -25.87 -0.30 15.81
C VAL A 664 -25.17 -0.01 14.49
N GLN A 665 -25.19 1.25 14.09
CA GLN A 665 -24.40 1.73 12.96
C GLN A 665 -22.92 1.74 13.34
N THR A 666 -22.05 1.36 12.41
CA THR A 666 -20.59 1.49 12.53
C THR A 666 -20.05 2.44 11.48
N ILE A 667 -18.88 3.02 11.71
CA ILE A 667 -18.19 3.88 10.74
C ILE A 667 -16.88 3.20 10.36
N ASP A 668 -16.60 3.17 9.07
CA ASP A 668 -15.39 2.59 8.51
C ASP A 668 -14.63 3.67 7.75
N CYS A 669 -13.30 3.70 7.89
CA CYS A 669 -12.48 4.78 7.32
C CYS A 669 -11.27 4.24 6.57
N ASP A 670 -10.87 4.99 5.54
CA ASP A 670 -9.50 4.93 5.03
C ASP A 670 -8.53 5.40 6.12
N GLY A 671 -7.23 5.28 5.97
CA GLY A 671 -6.46 4.54 4.99
C GLY A 671 -5.24 3.88 5.66
N PRO A 672 -4.39 3.19 4.89
CA PRO A 672 -3.34 2.35 5.46
C PRO A 672 -2.31 3.05 6.36
N ALA A 673 -2.14 4.37 6.25
CA ALA A 673 -1.19 5.14 7.06
C ALA A 673 -1.86 5.96 8.19
N SER A 674 -3.16 6.24 8.11
CA SER A 674 -3.87 7.08 9.10
C SER A 674 -5.36 6.80 9.04
N ILE A 675 -6.11 7.13 10.09
CA ILE A 675 -7.57 7.11 10.01
C ILE A 675 -8.02 8.43 9.40
N ASN A 676 -8.59 8.37 8.21
CA ASN A 676 -9.07 9.48 7.40
C ASN A 676 -10.58 9.36 7.19
N ASN A 677 -11.34 10.24 7.83
CA ASN A 677 -12.75 10.35 7.56
C ASN A 677 -13.00 11.39 6.47
N ASN A 678 -13.14 10.90 5.23
CA ASN A 678 -13.32 11.73 4.04
C ASN A 678 -14.61 12.60 4.05
N PHE A 679 -15.58 12.30 4.93
CA PHE A 679 -16.86 13.03 4.99
C PHE A 679 -16.85 14.20 5.99
N THR A 680 -16.13 14.05 7.10
CA THR A 680 -15.97 15.09 8.12
C THR A 680 -14.73 15.97 7.88
N GLY A 681 -13.73 15.44 7.15
CA GLY A 681 -12.42 16.05 7.02
C GLY A 681 -11.53 15.90 8.26
N THR A 682 -11.96 15.13 9.27
CA THR A 682 -11.12 14.80 10.42
C THR A 682 -10.25 13.59 10.13
N GLY A 683 -9.04 13.57 10.68
CA GLY A 683 -8.16 12.41 10.62
C GLY A 683 -7.37 12.16 11.90
N SER A 684 -6.47 11.20 11.86
CA SER A 684 -5.48 10.88 12.90
C SER A 684 -4.06 11.29 12.50
N VAL A 685 -3.11 11.11 13.42
CA VAL A 685 -1.68 11.13 13.09
C VAL A 685 -1.41 10.10 11.99
N GLY A 686 -0.58 10.47 11.02
CA GLY A 686 -0.19 9.62 9.91
C GLY A 686 1.14 8.93 10.12
N PHE A 687 1.11 7.61 9.99
CA PHE A 687 2.23 6.70 10.13
C PHE A 687 3.05 6.62 8.85
N PRO A 688 4.29 6.10 8.95
CA PRO A 688 5.06 5.77 7.77
C PRO A 688 4.33 4.78 6.87
N SER A 689 4.70 4.77 5.59
CA SER A 689 4.13 3.86 4.60
C SER A 689 4.34 2.40 4.99
N ALA A 690 3.48 1.50 4.49
CA ALA A 690 3.63 0.05 4.71
C ALA A 690 5.00 -0.48 4.27
N VAL A 691 5.62 0.16 3.27
CA VAL A 691 6.99 -0.11 2.82
C VAL A 691 8.01 0.16 3.94
N MET A 692 7.92 1.31 4.63
CA MET A 692 8.82 1.58 5.77
C MET A 692 8.58 0.62 6.92
N ILE A 693 7.31 0.29 7.21
CA ILE A 693 6.96 -0.69 8.25
C ILE A 693 7.57 -2.05 7.91
N ALA A 694 7.46 -2.51 6.65
CA ALA A 694 8.10 -3.74 6.18
C ALA A 694 9.63 -3.66 6.30
N SER A 695 10.23 -2.53 5.93
CA SER A 695 11.68 -2.31 6.04
C SER A 695 12.20 -2.30 7.47
N THR A 696 11.34 -2.21 8.50
CA THR A 696 11.76 -2.42 9.89
C THR A 696 12.16 -3.86 10.18
N TRP A 697 11.58 -4.83 9.45
CA TRP A 697 11.72 -6.26 9.73
C TRP A 697 11.46 -6.60 11.21
N ASN A 698 10.50 -5.90 11.82
CA ASN A 698 10.21 -5.98 13.24
C ASN A 698 8.69 -6.20 13.48
N LYS A 699 8.33 -7.43 13.87
CA LYS A 699 6.93 -7.83 14.11
C LYS A 699 6.31 -7.09 15.30
N ASP A 700 7.11 -6.71 16.29
CA ASP A 700 6.64 -5.97 17.46
C ASP A 700 6.28 -4.54 17.08
N ILE A 701 7.07 -3.89 16.22
CA ILE A 701 6.76 -2.57 15.67
C ILE A 701 5.48 -2.64 14.81
N ALA A 702 5.34 -3.63 13.94
CA ALA A 702 4.12 -3.81 13.15
C ALA A 702 2.87 -4.02 14.05
N THR A 703 3.04 -4.73 15.16
CA THR A 703 1.99 -4.93 16.17
C THR A 703 1.66 -3.62 16.89
N ALA A 704 2.68 -2.85 17.30
CA ALA A 704 2.51 -1.56 17.96
C ALA A 704 1.80 -0.54 17.05
N PHE A 705 2.13 -0.54 15.76
CA PHE A 705 1.43 0.25 14.74
C PHE A 705 -0.07 -0.07 14.71
N GLY A 706 -0.43 -1.36 14.59
CA GLY A 706 -1.84 -1.78 14.59
C GLY A 706 -2.57 -1.44 15.89
N GLN A 707 -1.91 -1.57 17.04
CA GLN A 707 -2.46 -1.18 18.35
C GLN A 707 -2.70 0.33 18.44
N SER A 708 -1.77 1.15 17.94
CA SER A 708 -1.90 2.60 17.92
C SER A 708 -3.05 3.05 17.03
N ILE A 709 -3.18 2.46 15.83
CA ILE A 709 -4.35 2.68 14.96
C ILE A 709 -5.65 2.28 15.67
N GLY A 710 -5.70 1.12 16.32
CA GLY A 710 -6.88 0.67 17.07
C GLY A 710 -7.28 1.64 18.19
N LYS A 711 -6.30 2.20 18.92
CA LYS A 711 -6.53 3.21 19.96
C LYS A 711 -7.10 4.50 19.37
N MET A 712 -6.51 5.00 18.28
CA MET A 712 -7.00 6.18 17.59
C MET A 712 -8.41 5.97 17.02
N ALA A 713 -8.70 4.78 16.48
CA ALA A 713 -10.02 4.41 15.96
C ALA A 713 -11.09 4.45 17.05
N ASP A 714 -10.81 3.88 18.23
CA ASP A 714 -11.72 3.89 19.38
C ASP A 714 -12.06 5.33 19.82
N GLU A 715 -11.04 6.20 19.94
CA GLU A 715 -11.24 7.62 20.29
C GLU A 715 -12.05 8.39 19.24
N MET A 716 -11.83 8.07 17.97
CA MET A 716 -12.54 8.70 16.85
C MET A 716 -13.94 8.11 16.60
N GLY A 717 -14.31 7.03 17.29
CA GLY A 717 -15.58 6.32 17.08
C GLY A 717 -15.65 5.57 15.75
N VAL A 718 -14.49 5.13 15.24
CA VAL A 718 -14.34 4.33 14.02
C VAL A 718 -14.27 2.86 14.39
N SER A 719 -15.04 2.02 13.70
CA SER A 719 -15.13 0.58 13.97
C SER A 719 -14.44 -0.27 12.92
N GLY A 720 -14.35 0.20 11.68
CA GLY A 720 -13.67 -0.48 10.57
C GLY A 720 -12.56 0.37 9.97
N TRP A 721 -11.52 -0.31 9.48
CA TRP A 721 -10.35 0.31 8.88
C TRP A 721 -10.04 -0.38 7.55
N TYR A 722 -9.98 0.39 6.46
CA TYR A 722 -9.64 -0.14 5.13
C TYR A 722 -8.13 -0.29 4.98
N ALA A 723 -7.60 -1.28 5.68
CA ALA A 723 -6.18 -1.63 5.70
C ALA A 723 -6.01 -3.06 6.28
N PRO A 724 -4.79 -3.63 6.28
CA PRO A 724 -3.55 -3.10 5.69
C PRO A 724 -3.58 -3.08 4.15
N ALA A 725 -2.74 -2.25 3.53
CA ALA A 725 -2.35 -2.45 2.14
C ALA A 725 -1.28 -3.54 2.09
N MET A 726 -1.59 -4.66 1.45
CA MET A 726 -0.77 -5.88 1.50
C MET A 726 -0.72 -6.65 0.18
N ASN A 727 -0.99 -5.97 -0.95
CA ASN A 727 -0.76 -6.53 -2.26
C ASN A 727 0.74 -6.74 -2.49
N ILE A 728 1.11 -7.80 -3.21
CA ILE A 728 2.51 -8.06 -3.57
C ILE A 728 3.01 -6.96 -4.51
N HIS A 729 4.21 -6.45 -4.26
CA HIS A 729 4.93 -5.57 -5.17
C HIS A 729 5.42 -6.35 -6.40
N ARG A 730 4.50 -6.66 -7.32
CA ARG A 730 4.79 -7.44 -8.54
C ARG A 730 5.75 -6.71 -9.47
N SER A 731 5.55 -5.39 -9.62
CA SER A 731 6.35 -4.50 -10.46
C SER A 731 6.64 -3.24 -9.65
N ALA A 732 7.86 -2.71 -9.77
CA ALA A 732 8.23 -1.44 -9.14
C ALA A 732 7.38 -0.27 -9.66
N PHE A 733 6.79 -0.39 -10.85
CA PHE A 733 5.94 0.65 -11.45
C PHE A 733 4.51 0.70 -10.91
N ALA A 734 4.12 -0.22 -10.02
CA ALA A 734 2.80 -0.18 -9.39
C ALA A 734 2.59 1.14 -8.62
N GLY A 735 1.43 1.76 -8.83
CA GLY A 735 1.11 3.06 -8.24
C GLY A 735 0.97 3.06 -6.71
N ARG A 736 0.49 1.96 -6.12
CA ARG A 736 0.10 1.88 -4.69
C ARG A 736 1.03 1.00 -3.88
#